data_AF-A0A7J7CPD5-F1
#
_entry.id   AF-A0A7J7CPD5-F1
#
_cell.length_a   1.000
_cell.length_b   1.000
_cell.length_c   1.000
_cell.angle_alpha   90.00
_cell.angle_beta   90.00
_cell.angle_gamma   90.00
#
_symmetry.space_group_name_H-M   'P 1'
#
loop_
_entity.id
_entity.type
_entity.pdbx_description
1 polymer ?
#
loop_
_entity_poly.entity_id
_entity_poly.type
_entity_poly.pdbx_seq_one_letter_code
_entity_poly.pdbx_strand_id
1 'polypeptide(L)'
;MSDLMSYAYAVRYLLCTVGSVYIKLNEAPSKDVLKDLVEMCRGIQHPLRGLFLRSYLSQVSRDKLPDIGSEYEGDADTLTDAVEFVLQNFTEMNKLWVRMQHQGSAREKEKREKERNELRDLVGKNLHVLSQLDGVDLDMYRDIVLPRILEQVVNCKDELAQYYLMDCIIQVFPDEYHLQTLETLLGACPQLQPSVDIKTVLSRLMERLSGYAASSPGVLPEFLQVEAFSKLNNSIGKVIEAQVDMPILGAVTLYSSLLKFTLHVHPDRLDYADQVLGECVKKLSSKGKIDDSKATKQIVALLSAPLEKYNDIVTALKLSNYPRVMEYLDSETNKVMATVIIQSIMKNNTHISSAEKVEALFELIKGLINDLDGSPYEEVDEDDFIEEQNSVACLIQMLHNDVPEEMFKIISTVWQHIVTGGVKRLPFTVPALVFSSLKLVRQLQSQEENPFADDTSINPKKIFQLLNQIIEALSTVSAPELALRLYLQCAEAANDADLEPVAYEFFTQAYILYEEEISDSKAQVTALHLIIGTLQRMHVFGVENRDTLTHKATGYSAKLLKKPDQCRAVYACSHLFWVDDQDNLKDGERVLICLKRALRIANAAQQMSNATRGSTGSVTLFVEILNKYLYFFEKGNPQITVAAIQSLIELITTEMQSDSTTPDPAAEALFASTLRYVQFQKQKGGAIAEKYEPVKA
;
A
#
# COMPACT_ATOMS: atom_id res chain seq x y z
N MET A 1 56.80 38.12 -25.27
CA MET A 1 55.75 38.34 -24.25
C MET A 1 55.37 37.05 -23.53
N SER A 2 55.32 35.88 -24.21
CA SER A 2 55.15 34.56 -23.58
C SER A 2 56.23 34.23 -22.53
N ASP A 3 57.50 34.51 -22.82
CA ASP A 3 58.60 34.16 -21.92
C ASP A 3 58.64 35.00 -20.65
N LEU A 4 58.34 36.31 -20.77
CA LEU A 4 58.19 37.19 -19.62
C LEU A 4 57.02 36.76 -18.71
N MET A 5 55.93 36.29 -19.31
CA MET A 5 54.80 35.72 -18.57
C MET A 5 55.21 34.43 -17.86
N SER A 6 55.85 33.49 -18.56
CA SER A 6 56.36 32.23 -17.97
C SER A 6 57.29 32.46 -16.80
N TYR A 7 58.19 33.46 -16.90
CA TYR A 7 59.08 33.84 -15.81
C TYR A 7 58.32 34.37 -14.59
N ALA A 8 57.31 35.23 -14.81
CA ALA A 8 56.47 35.74 -13.74
C ALA A 8 55.69 34.65 -12.99
N TYR A 9 55.28 33.56 -13.66
CA TYR A 9 54.64 32.42 -13.00
C TYR A 9 55.63 31.68 -12.10
N ALA A 10 56.78 31.29 -12.64
CA ALA A 10 57.81 30.55 -11.88
C ALA A 10 58.26 31.31 -10.63
N VAL A 11 58.47 32.63 -10.76
CA VAL A 11 58.84 33.51 -9.64
C VAL A 11 57.80 33.48 -8.53
N ARG A 12 56.49 33.45 -8.84
CA ARG A 12 55.46 33.47 -7.80
C ARG A 12 55.23 32.13 -7.12
N TYR A 13 55.39 31.01 -7.83
CA TYR A 13 55.41 29.70 -7.18
C TYR A 13 56.60 29.61 -6.21
N LEU A 14 57.79 30.02 -6.65
CA LEU A 14 58.97 30.11 -5.80
C LEU A 14 58.75 31.05 -4.61
N LEU A 15 58.12 32.20 -4.82
CA LEU A 15 57.79 33.15 -3.74
C LEU A 15 56.85 32.52 -2.71
N CYS A 16 55.83 31.76 -3.14
CA CYS A 16 54.94 31.03 -2.22
C CYS A 16 55.71 29.97 -1.43
N THR A 17 56.64 29.23 -2.07
CA THR A 17 57.48 28.24 -1.40
C THR A 17 58.43 28.89 -0.39
N VAL A 18 59.12 29.96 -0.79
CA VAL A 18 60.06 30.70 0.06
C VAL A 18 59.32 31.34 1.22
N GLY A 19 58.19 32.01 0.97
CA GLY A 19 57.35 32.61 2.01
C GLY A 19 56.84 31.57 3.02
N SER A 20 56.44 30.39 2.55
CA SER A 20 56.06 29.26 3.42
C SER A 20 57.22 28.80 4.32
N VAL A 21 58.44 28.72 3.79
CA VAL A 21 59.64 28.41 4.58
C VAL A 21 60.00 29.55 5.54
N TYR A 22 59.82 30.80 5.11
CA TYR A 22 60.08 32.01 5.91
C TYR A 22 59.23 32.05 7.18
N ILE A 23 57.94 31.71 7.04
CA ILE A 23 57.01 31.54 8.16
C ILE A 23 57.48 30.41 9.07
N LYS A 24 57.88 29.26 8.50
CA LYS A 24 58.32 28.10 9.27
C LYS A 24 59.60 28.35 10.07
N LEU A 25 60.49 29.21 9.58
CA LEU A 25 61.72 29.60 10.26
C LEU A 25 61.51 30.74 11.28
N ASN A 26 60.28 31.24 11.43
CA ASN A 26 59.94 32.40 12.27
C ASN A 26 60.77 33.66 11.95
N GLU A 27 61.19 33.84 10.69
CA GLU A 27 61.95 35.03 10.28
C GLU A 27 61.05 36.28 10.14
N ALA A 28 59.75 36.10 9.94
CA ALA A 28 58.74 37.16 9.97
C ALA A 28 57.39 36.62 10.48
N PRO A 29 56.50 37.50 10.99
CA PRO A 29 55.18 37.11 11.45
C PRO A 29 54.38 36.46 10.31
N SER A 30 53.69 35.35 10.61
CA SER A 30 52.88 34.63 9.61
C SER A 30 51.88 35.55 8.91
N LYS A 31 51.21 36.42 9.67
CA LYS A 31 50.22 37.37 9.14
C LYS A 31 50.75 38.27 8.02
N ASP A 32 51.95 38.82 8.18
CA ASP A 32 52.50 39.81 7.24
C ASP A 32 52.92 39.12 5.94
N VAL A 33 53.56 37.95 6.07
CA VAL A 33 53.97 37.14 4.92
C VAL A 33 52.75 36.63 4.15
N LEU A 34 51.72 36.12 4.84
CA LEU A 34 50.50 35.64 4.19
C LEU A 34 49.77 36.75 3.45
N LYS A 35 49.67 37.94 4.06
CA LYS A 35 49.08 39.14 3.44
C LYS A 35 49.83 39.54 2.18
N ASP A 36 51.16 39.62 2.23
CA ASP A 36 51.98 39.94 1.07
C ASP A 36 51.84 38.88 -0.03
N LEU A 37 51.86 37.60 0.31
CA LEU A 37 51.72 36.52 -0.67
C LEU A 37 50.36 36.56 -1.39
N VAL A 38 49.25 36.78 -0.68
CA VAL A 38 47.92 36.84 -1.32
C VAL A 38 47.76 38.09 -2.20
N GLU A 39 48.39 39.21 -1.84
CA GLU A 39 48.42 40.42 -2.65
C GLU A 39 49.30 40.27 -3.89
N MET A 40 50.49 39.68 -3.76
CA MET A 40 51.40 39.42 -4.88
C MET A 40 50.78 38.42 -5.88
N CYS A 41 49.94 37.50 -5.42
CA CYS A 41 49.15 36.63 -6.28
C CYS A 41 48.12 37.39 -7.15
N ARG A 42 47.66 38.60 -6.77
CA ARG A 42 46.74 39.41 -7.60
C ARG A 42 47.31 39.76 -8.97
N GLY A 43 48.63 39.83 -9.14
CA GLY A 43 49.20 40.19 -10.44
C GLY A 43 49.02 39.13 -11.55
N ILE A 44 48.38 37.98 -11.29
CA ILE A 44 48.10 36.93 -12.28
C ILE A 44 46.59 36.88 -12.41
N GLN A 45 46.11 37.45 -13.51
CA GLN A 45 44.69 37.55 -13.81
C GLN A 45 44.23 36.50 -14.83
N HIS A 46 45.15 35.65 -15.31
CA HIS A 46 44.79 34.52 -16.18
C HIS A 46 44.03 33.46 -15.36
N PRO A 47 42.78 33.12 -15.70
CA PRO A 47 41.91 32.26 -14.88
C PRO A 47 42.54 30.93 -14.45
N LEU A 48 42.91 30.07 -15.41
CA LEU A 48 43.46 28.74 -15.11
C LEU A 48 44.73 28.79 -14.27
N ARG A 49 45.72 29.57 -14.72
CA ARG A 49 47.02 29.69 -14.04
C ARG A 49 46.90 30.35 -12.67
N GLY A 50 46.01 31.33 -12.52
CA GLY A 50 45.73 32.00 -11.25
C GLY A 50 45.06 31.06 -10.26
N LEU A 51 44.09 30.25 -10.71
CA LEU A 51 43.44 29.24 -9.86
C LEU A 51 44.44 28.21 -9.33
N PHE A 52 45.31 27.67 -10.17
CA PHE A 52 46.33 26.72 -9.72
C PHE A 52 47.37 27.35 -8.79
N LEU A 53 47.81 28.59 -9.06
CA LEU A 53 48.75 29.29 -8.17
C LEU A 53 48.12 29.56 -6.80
N ARG A 54 46.86 30.01 -6.78
CA ARG A 54 46.14 30.27 -5.53
C ARG A 54 45.79 28.99 -4.77
N SER A 55 45.47 27.91 -5.48
CA SER A 55 45.31 26.60 -4.86
C SER A 55 46.62 26.07 -4.27
N TYR A 56 47.76 26.33 -4.94
CA TYR A 56 49.08 26.01 -4.42
C TYR A 56 49.39 26.84 -3.17
N LEU A 57 49.08 28.15 -3.20
CA LEU A 57 49.21 29.03 -2.04
C LEU A 57 48.44 28.46 -0.84
N SER A 58 47.15 28.13 -1.00
CA SER A 58 46.34 27.51 0.07
C SER A 58 46.95 26.21 0.59
N GLN A 59 47.57 25.40 -0.28
CA GLN A 59 48.19 24.14 0.11
C GLN A 59 49.48 24.36 0.92
N VAL A 60 50.33 25.32 0.53
CA VAL A 60 51.59 25.58 1.24
C VAL A 60 51.41 26.39 2.52
N SER A 61 50.30 27.12 2.66
CA SER A 61 49.99 27.92 3.84
C SER A 61 49.11 27.19 4.87
N ARG A 62 48.50 26.04 4.54
CA ARG A 62 47.46 25.39 5.37
C ARG A 62 47.88 25.14 6.81
N ASP A 63 49.06 24.55 7.02
CA ASP A 63 49.65 24.23 8.32
C ASP A 63 50.33 25.43 8.99
N LYS A 64 50.19 26.63 8.42
CA LYS A 64 50.90 27.85 8.80
C LYS A 64 49.97 29.03 9.06
N LEU A 65 48.66 28.77 9.01
CA LEU A 65 47.64 29.74 9.37
C LEU A 65 47.67 29.96 10.89
N PRO A 66 47.62 31.22 11.34
CA PRO A 66 47.34 31.52 12.73
C PRO A 66 45.99 30.94 13.14
N ASP A 67 45.99 30.09 14.17
CA ASP A 67 44.78 29.43 14.69
C ASP A 67 44.95 29.22 16.20
N ILE A 68 43.86 28.98 16.91
CA ILE A 68 43.89 28.76 18.37
C ILE A 68 44.72 27.51 18.68
N GLY A 69 45.75 27.65 19.51
CA GLY A 69 46.67 26.57 19.86
C GLY A 69 47.75 26.25 18.81
N SER A 70 47.89 27.06 17.76
CA SER A 70 48.94 26.85 16.74
C SER A 70 50.27 27.51 17.13
N GLU A 71 51.40 27.01 16.59
CA GLU A 71 52.73 27.61 16.81
C GLU A 71 52.85 29.05 16.26
N TYR A 72 51.85 29.47 15.47
CA TYR A 72 51.74 30.78 14.85
C TYR A 72 50.63 31.64 15.50
N GLU A 73 50.06 31.19 16.62
CA GLU A 73 49.13 31.95 17.45
C GLU A 73 49.82 33.21 17.96
N GLY A 74 49.30 34.37 17.55
CA GLY A 74 49.77 35.69 17.94
C GLY A 74 48.77 36.40 18.87
N ASP A 75 48.66 37.72 18.76
CA ASP A 75 47.63 38.51 19.46
C ASP A 75 46.21 38.15 18.96
N ALA A 76 45.15 38.61 19.64
CA ALA A 76 43.75 38.29 19.32
C ALA A 76 43.34 38.58 17.85
N ASP A 77 43.95 39.56 17.19
CA ASP A 77 43.66 39.93 15.79
C ASP A 77 44.24 38.94 14.76
N THR A 78 45.14 38.05 15.17
CA THR A 78 45.91 37.18 14.25
C THR A 78 45.02 36.10 13.61
N LEU A 79 43.99 35.63 14.32
CA LEU A 79 42.99 34.71 13.79
C LEU A 79 42.11 35.39 12.74
N THR A 80 41.70 36.64 12.99
CA THR A 80 40.92 37.44 12.03
C THR A 80 41.71 37.68 10.74
N ASP A 81 43.02 37.92 10.85
CA ASP A 81 43.92 38.02 9.69
C ASP A 81 43.99 36.71 8.88
N ALA A 82 44.00 35.55 9.55
CA ALA A 82 43.98 34.24 8.89
C ALA A 82 42.67 34.01 8.12
N VAL A 83 41.53 34.33 8.74
CA VAL A 83 40.21 34.27 8.11
C VAL A 83 40.13 35.22 6.92
N GLU A 84 40.60 36.47 7.05
CA GLU A 84 40.63 37.45 5.96
C GLU A 84 41.54 36.99 4.82
N PHE A 85 42.70 36.39 5.10
CA PHE A 85 43.58 35.81 4.08
C PHE A 85 42.85 34.75 3.26
N VAL A 86 42.15 33.82 3.91
CA VAL A 86 41.42 32.74 3.22
C VAL A 86 40.22 33.30 2.45
N LEU A 87 39.46 34.23 3.03
CA LEU A 87 38.32 34.90 2.37
C LEU A 87 38.75 35.74 1.16
N GLN A 88 39.88 36.44 1.26
CA GLN A 88 40.46 37.19 0.15
C GLN A 88 40.91 36.24 -0.97
N ASN A 89 41.56 35.11 -0.61
CA ASN A 89 41.96 34.13 -1.60
C ASN A 89 40.75 33.48 -2.28
N PHE A 90 39.72 33.12 -1.50
CA PHE A 90 38.44 32.61 -1.99
C PHE A 90 37.78 33.59 -2.96
N THR A 91 37.68 34.87 -2.60
CA THR A 91 37.09 35.93 -3.43
C THR A 91 37.78 36.03 -4.78
N GLU A 92 39.12 36.05 -4.80
CA GLU A 92 39.89 36.13 -6.03
C GLU A 92 39.80 34.84 -6.85
N MET A 93 39.78 33.66 -6.22
CA MET A 93 39.58 32.39 -6.92
C MET A 93 38.19 32.31 -7.55
N ASN A 94 37.13 32.74 -6.84
CA ASN A 94 35.78 32.79 -7.39
C ASN A 94 35.69 33.73 -8.60
N LYS A 95 36.28 34.93 -8.52
CA LYS A 95 36.36 35.87 -9.65
C LYS A 95 37.09 35.27 -10.86
N LEU A 96 38.23 34.60 -10.65
CA LEU A 96 38.97 33.93 -11.73
C LEU A 96 38.13 32.81 -12.34
N TRP A 97 37.46 32.03 -11.52
CA TRP A 97 36.63 30.91 -11.95
C TRP A 97 35.41 31.36 -12.76
N VAL A 98 34.73 32.43 -12.35
CA VAL A 98 33.65 33.06 -13.14
C VAL A 98 34.20 33.67 -14.44
N ARG A 99 35.39 34.28 -14.39
CA ARG A 99 36.04 34.80 -15.60
C ARG A 99 36.33 33.72 -16.65
N MET A 100 36.54 32.46 -16.24
CA MET A 100 36.66 31.34 -17.19
C MET A 100 35.44 31.24 -18.10
N GLN A 101 34.23 31.57 -17.63
CA GLN A 101 33.01 31.47 -18.43
C GLN A 101 33.06 32.36 -19.68
N HIS A 102 33.69 33.53 -19.54
CA HIS A 102 33.73 34.58 -20.57
C HIS A 102 35.01 34.57 -21.41
N GLN A 103 35.95 33.65 -21.15
CA GLN A 103 37.19 33.56 -21.90
C GLN A 103 37.01 32.71 -23.18
N GLY A 104 37.43 33.23 -24.34
CA GLY A 104 37.43 32.48 -25.59
C GLY A 104 36.12 32.59 -26.39
N SER A 105 35.95 31.71 -27.39
CA SER A 105 34.83 31.78 -28.34
C SER A 105 33.53 31.23 -27.74
N ALA A 106 32.37 31.73 -28.16
CA ALA A 106 31.06 31.20 -27.76
C ALA A 106 30.88 29.71 -28.11
N ARG A 107 31.55 29.22 -29.16
CA ARG A 107 31.51 27.80 -29.57
C ARG A 107 32.14 26.84 -28.56
N GLU A 108 32.99 27.34 -27.67
CA GLU A 108 33.69 26.54 -26.67
C GLU A 108 33.01 26.58 -25.29
N LYS A 109 31.81 27.19 -25.19
CA LYS A 109 31.09 27.38 -23.92
C LYS A 109 30.90 26.06 -23.16
N GLU A 110 30.42 25.01 -23.81
CA GLU A 110 30.16 23.70 -23.19
C GLU A 110 31.46 23.04 -22.68
N LYS A 111 32.54 23.13 -23.46
CA LYS A 111 33.87 22.67 -23.03
C LYS A 111 34.34 23.42 -21.79
N ARG A 112 34.14 24.73 -21.73
CA ARG A 112 34.50 25.55 -20.56
C ARG A 112 33.66 25.22 -19.34
N GLU A 113 32.37 24.98 -19.49
CA GLU A 113 31.51 24.58 -18.36
C GLU A 113 31.99 23.24 -17.78
N LYS A 114 32.40 22.30 -18.62
CA LYS A 114 33.02 21.04 -18.17
C LYS A 114 34.33 21.27 -17.42
N GLU A 115 35.27 22.04 -17.98
CA GLU A 115 36.54 22.38 -17.33
C GLU A 115 36.32 23.15 -16.02
N ARG A 116 35.36 24.09 -15.98
CA ARG A 116 34.99 24.84 -14.79
C ARG A 116 34.42 23.91 -13.71
N ASN A 117 33.61 22.93 -14.10
CA ASN A 117 33.08 21.94 -13.18
C ASN A 117 34.17 21.03 -12.61
N GLU A 118 35.20 20.67 -13.38
CA GLU A 118 36.36 19.91 -12.89
C GLU A 118 37.22 20.73 -11.90
N LEU A 119 37.27 22.06 -12.07
CA LEU A 119 38.09 22.95 -11.25
C LEU A 119 37.37 23.56 -10.04
N ARG A 120 36.07 23.30 -9.88
CA ARG A 120 35.24 23.86 -8.79
C ARG A 120 35.82 23.56 -7.40
N ASP A 121 36.39 22.38 -7.24
CA ASP A 121 36.98 21.91 -5.98
C ASP A 121 38.20 22.74 -5.55
N LEU A 122 38.88 23.40 -6.48
CA LEU A 122 39.96 24.33 -6.14
C LEU A 122 39.43 25.53 -5.35
N VAL A 123 38.24 26.02 -5.73
CA VAL A 123 37.59 27.14 -5.04
C VAL A 123 37.01 26.66 -3.71
N GLY A 124 36.30 25.53 -3.71
CA GLY A 124 35.66 24.96 -2.52
C GLY A 124 36.64 24.57 -1.41
N LYS A 125 37.88 24.19 -1.75
CA LYS A 125 38.94 23.93 -0.75
C LYS A 125 39.18 25.10 0.21
N ASN A 126 38.98 26.35 -0.21
CA ASN A 126 39.12 27.49 0.71
C ASN A 126 38.05 27.47 1.81
N LEU A 127 36.81 27.09 1.47
CA LEU A 127 35.74 26.92 2.45
C LEU A 127 36.06 25.78 3.42
N HIS A 128 36.64 24.69 2.91
CA HIS A 128 37.08 23.57 3.75
C HIS A 128 38.23 23.93 4.70
N VAL A 129 39.11 24.84 4.30
CA VAL A 129 40.14 25.38 5.21
C VAL A 129 39.47 26.22 6.30
N LEU A 130 38.50 27.06 5.96
CA LEU A 130 37.77 27.87 6.96
C LEU A 130 37.03 27.01 7.99
N SER A 131 36.45 25.87 7.60
CA SER A 131 35.78 24.97 8.54
C SER A 131 36.71 24.14 9.41
N GLN A 132 38.02 24.15 9.12
CA GLN A 132 39.03 23.40 9.88
C GLN A 132 39.79 24.25 10.87
N LEU A 133 39.58 25.58 10.84
CA LEU A 133 40.17 26.48 11.82
C LEU A 133 39.39 26.35 13.12
N ASP A 134 40.05 25.90 14.18
CA ASP A 134 39.44 25.71 15.49
C ASP A 134 38.96 27.05 16.09
N GLY A 135 39.60 28.16 15.69
CA GLY A 135 39.19 29.50 16.08
C GLY A 135 37.94 30.04 15.40
N VAL A 136 37.40 29.39 14.36
CA VAL A 136 36.15 29.83 13.74
C VAL A 136 34.97 29.32 14.56
N ASP A 137 34.68 30.04 15.64
CA ASP A 137 33.50 29.84 16.47
C ASP A 137 32.21 30.29 15.78
N LEU A 138 31.08 30.05 16.44
CA LEU A 138 29.75 30.38 15.93
C LEU A 138 29.58 31.88 15.64
N ASP A 139 30.09 32.75 16.53
CA ASP A 139 29.95 34.20 16.42
C ASP A 139 30.79 34.74 15.26
N MET A 140 32.04 34.30 15.12
CA MET A 140 32.90 34.60 13.98
C MET A 140 32.29 34.12 12.66
N TYR A 141 31.70 32.92 12.66
CA TYR A 141 31.02 32.38 11.49
C TYR A 141 29.81 33.22 11.09
N ARG A 142 28.93 33.53 12.05
CA ARG A 142 27.70 34.30 11.86
C ARG A 142 27.96 35.72 11.38
N ASP A 143 28.91 36.41 12.01
CA ASP A 143 29.06 37.85 11.86
C ASP A 143 30.07 38.23 10.76
N ILE A 144 31.03 37.35 10.45
CA ILE A 144 32.11 37.65 9.50
C ILE A 144 32.16 36.67 8.33
N VAL A 145 32.34 35.36 8.61
CA VAL A 145 32.65 34.38 7.55
C VAL A 145 31.48 34.17 6.59
N LEU A 146 30.30 33.82 7.10
CA LEU A 146 29.13 33.52 6.26
C LEU A 146 28.68 34.74 5.45
N PRO A 147 28.50 35.95 6.01
CA PRO A 147 28.10 37.13 5.23
C PRO A 147 29.06 37.43 4.08
N ARG A 148 30.38 37.33 4.30
CA ARG A 148 31.39 37.56 3.26
C ARG A 148 31.36 36.52 2.15
N ILE A 149 31.15 35.24 2.50
CA ILE A 149 30.99 34.19 1.48
C ILE A 149 29.72 34.43 0.67
N LEU A 150 28.58 34.68 1.32
CA LEU A 150 27.29 34.91 0.66
C LEU A 150 27.31 36.16 -0.21
N GLU A 151 27.99 37.22 0.19
CA GLU A 151 28.21 38.41 -0.63
C GLU A 151 28.86 38.02 -1.97
N GLN A 152 29.88 37.16 -1.95
CA GLN A 152 30.53 36.70 -3.19
C GLN A 152 29.62 35.77 -4.02
N VAL A 153 28.82 34.93 -3.38
CA VAL A 153 27.86 34.04 -4.06
C VAL A 153 26.77 34.85 -4.76
N VAL A 154 26.17 35.83 -4.09
CA VAL A 154 25.10 36.65 -4.68
C VAL A 154 25.67 37.55 -5.80
N ASN A 155 26.81 38.18 -5.57
CA ASN A 155 27.40 39.13 -6.52
C ASN A 155 28.02 38.49 -7.76
N CYS A 156 28.38 37.20 -7.72
CA CYS A 156 29.06 36.56 -8.86
C CYS A 156 28.15 36.38 -10.09
N LYS A 157 26.83 36.32 -9.89
CA LYS A 157 25.80 36.19 -10.95
C LYS A 157 26.09 35.09 -11.98
N ASP A 158 26.75 34.02 -11.56
CA ASP A 158 27.08 32.86 -12.39
C ASP A 158 26.39 31.61 -11.84
N GLU A 159 25.61 30.94 -12.68
CA GLU A 159 24.75 29.82 -12.30
C GLU A 159 25.53 28.65 -11.67
N LEU A 160 26.60 28.23 -12.34
CA LEU A 160 27.42 27.09 -11.91
C LEU A 160 28.13 27.39 -10.59
N ALA A 161 28.64 28.63 -10.44
CA ALA A 161 29.29 29.05 -9.21
C ALA A 161 28.30 29.19 -8.05
N GLN A 162 27.14 29.79 -8.27
CA GLN A 162 26.12 29.95 -7.24
C GLN A 162 25.63 28.60 -6.71
N TYR A 163 25.32 27.66 -7.61
CA TYR A 163 24.89 26.32 -7.23
C TYR A 163 25.96 25.60 -6.40
N TYR A 164 27.19 25.53 -6.91
CA TYR A 164 28.27 24.80 -6.25
C TYR A 164 28.67 25.41 -4.91
N LEU A 165 28.78 26.74 -4.82
CA LEU A 165 29.21 27.40 -3.60
C LEU A 165 28.16 27.28 -2.49
N MET A 166 26.88 27.42 -2.82
CA MET A 166 25.81 27.18 -1.84
C MET A 166 25.81 25.73 -1.33
N ASP A 167 25.95 24.76 -2.23
CA ASP A 167 26.05 23.35 -1.87
C ASP A 167 27.31 23.06 -1.03
N CYS A 168 28.43 23.70 -1.35
CA CYS A 168 29.69 23.58 -0.62
C CYS A 168 29.59 24.17 0.80
N ILE A 169 28.94 25.33 0.97
CA ILE A 169 28.65 25.89 2.31
C ILE A 169 27.86 24.87 3.13
N ILE A 170 26.79 24.31 2.57
CA ILE A 170 25.95 23.33 3.25
C ILE A 170 26.74 22.08 3.60
N GLN A 171 27.68 21.61 2.78
CA GLN A 171 28.45 20.39 3.01
C GLN A 171 29.61 20.57 4.00
N VAL A 172 30.27 21.72 3.97
CA VAL A 172 31.55 21.92 4.64
C VAL A 172 31.39 22.37 6.10
N PHE A 173 30.42 23.24 6.40
CA PHE A 173 30.24 23.77 7.76
C PHE A 173 29.35 22.86 8.63
N PRO A 174 29.49 22.90 9.97
CA PRO A 174 28.70 22.11 10.91
C PRO A 174 27.20 22.45 10.92
N ASP A 175 26.38 21.50 11.38
CA ASP A 175 24.91 21.64 11.45
C ASP A 175 24.45 22.71 12.44
N GLU A 176 25.15 22.82 13.57
CA GLU A 176 24.93 23.82 14.61
C GLU A 176 25.03 25.25 14.04
N TYR A 177 26.00 25.46 13.14
CA TYR A 177 26.24 26.76 12.51
C TYR A 177 25.08 27.08 11.55
N HIS A 178 24.70 26.10 10.71
CA HIS A 178 23.56 26.25 9.80
C HIS A 178 22.25 26.57 10.52
N LEU A 179 22.01 25.95 11.67
CA LEU A 179 20.81 26.19 12.47
C LEU A 179 20.75 27.64 12.96
N GLN A 180 21.84 28.14 13.55
CA GLN A 180 21.89 29.50 14.11
C GLN A 180 21.95 30.60 13.04
N THR A 181 22.53 30.30 11.87
CA THR A 181 22.65 31.25 10.75
C THR A 181 21.59 31.04 9.65
N LEU A 182 20.54 30.28 9.93
CA LEU A 182 19.54 29.88 8.96
C LEU A 182 18.90 31.08 8.24
N GLU A 183 18.64 32.16 8.96
CA GLU A 183 18.05 33.38 8.42
C GLU A 183 18.94 34.06 7.38
N THR A 184 20.23 34.19 7.68
CA THR A 184 21.22 34.78 6.78
C THR A 184 21.42 33.92 5.53
N LEU A 185 21.53 32.60 5.70
CA LEU A 185 21.70 31.65 4.61
C LEU A 185 20.49 31.64 3.67
N LEU A 186 19.28 31.53 4.23
CA LEU A 186 18.05 31.50 3.45
C LEU A 186 17.73 32.87 2.81
N GLY A 187 18.14 33.97 3.42
CA GLY A 187 18.00 35.33 2.87
C GLY A 187 18.80 35.55 1.57
N ALA A 188 19.85 34.76 1.34
CA ALA A 188 20.62 34.79 0.10
C ALA A 188 19.94 34.01 -1.05
N CYS A 189 19.13 32.99 -0.76
CA CYS A 189 18.53 32.12 -1.77
C CYS A 189 17.65 32.87 -2.80
N PRO A 190 16.75 33.80 -2.42
CA PRO A 190 15.96 34.56 -3.39
C PRO A 190 16.78 35.50 -4.29
N GLN A 191 18.03 35.80 -3.94
CA GLN A 191 18.90 36.72 -4.68
C GLN A 191 19.75 36.02 -5.76
N LEU A 192 19.71 34.69 -5.81
CA LEU A 192 20.43 33.89 -6.80
C LEU A 192 19.78 33.99 -8.19
N GLN A 193 20.53 33.64 -9.23
CA GLN A 193 19.99 33.61 -10.58
C GLN A 193 18.83 32.60 -10.69
N PRO A 194 17.74 32.92 -11.43
CA PRO A 194 16.58 32.03 -11.54
C PRO A 194 16.88 30.64 -12.13
N SER A 195 17.95 30.52 -12.91
CA SER A 195 18.38 29.24 -13.50
C SER A 195 19.11 28.32 -12.51
N VAL A 196 19.51 28.81 -11.34
CA VAL A 196 20.19 28.01 -10.32
C VAL A 196 19.25 26.96 -9.77
N ASP A 197 19.77 25.74 -9.61
CA ASP A 197 19.04 24.60 -9.05
C ASP A 197 18.86 24.70 -7.51
N ILE A 198 18.16 25.74 -7.06
CA ILE A 198 17.94 26.04 -5.64
C ILE A 198 17.14 24.93 -4.95
N LYS A 199 16.27 24.22 -5.69
CA LYS A 199 15.52 23.08 -5.13
C LYS A 199 16.45 22.03 -4.52
N THR A 200 17.55 21.69 -5.20
CA THR A 200 18.48 20.65 -4.74
C THR A 200 19.28 21.16 -3.54
N VAL A 201 19.70 22.42 -3.57
CA VAL A 201 20.43 23.07 -2.47
C VAL A 201 19.58 23.09 -1.19
N LEU A 202 18.35 23.59 -1.26
CA LEU A 202 17.45 23.65 -0.09
C LEU A 202 17.00 22.27 0.38
N SER A 203 16.78 21.32 -0.53
CA SER A 203 16.44 19.94 -0.16
C SER A 203 17.56 19.28 0.64
N ARG A 204 18.82 19.45 0.21
CA ARG A 204 19.99 18.94 0.96
C ARG A 204 20.16 19.60 2.32
N LEU A 205 19.91 20.90 2.42
CA LEU A 205 19.92 21.60 3.72
C LEU A 205 18.88 21.00 4.67
N MET A 206 17.65 20.81 4.20
CA MET A 206 16.56 20.23 5.01
C MET A 206 16.83 18.77 5.39
N GLU A 207 17.33 17.94 4.47
CA GLU A 207 17.74 16.56 4.75
C GLU A 207 18.85 16.50 5.81
N ARG A 208 19.84 17.38 5.69
CA ARG A 208 20.97 17.45 6.61
C ARG A 208 20.53 17.88 8.02
N LEU A 209 19.71 18.94 8.12
CA LEU A 209 19.13 19.38 9.39
C LEU A 209 18.20 18.32 10.00
N SER A 210 17.42 17.60 9.17
CA SER A 210 16.60 16.48 9.63
C SER A 210 17.46 15.35 10.19
N GLY A 211 18.60 15.02 9.55
CA GLY A 211 19.54 14.01 10.05
C GLY A 211 20.24 14.43 11.35
N TYR A 212 20.52 15.72 11.51
CA TYR A 212 21.05 16.27 12.76
C TYR A 212 20.03 16.17 13.91
N ALA A 213 18.76 16.51 13.65
CA ALA A 213 17.68 16.30 14.62
C ALA A 213 17.49 14.82 14.99
N ALA A 214 17.68 13.90 14.04
CA ALA A 214 17.62 12.46 14.29
C ALA A 214 18.75 11.97 15.22
N SER A 215 19.96 12.49 15.01
CA SER A 215 21.17 12.04 15.69
C SER A 215 21.29 12.60 17.11
N SER A 216 20.77 13.81 17.32
CA SER A 216 20.87 14.55 18.58
C SER A 216 19.51 15.08 19.04
N PRO A 217 18.67 14.25 19.69
CA PRO A 217 17.33 14.65 20.13
C PRO A 217 17.32 15.81 21.12
N GLY A 218 18.43 16.04 21.83
CA GLY A 218 18.59 17.16 22.76
C GLY A 218 18.55 18.55 22.10
N VAL A 219 18.70 18.63 20.78
CA VAL A 219 18.75 19.88 20.02
C VAL A 219 17.36 20.29 19.50
N LEU A 220 16.35 19.42 19.58
CA LEU A 220 14.97 19.72 19.16
C LEU A 220 14.38 21.03 19.76
N PRO A 221 14.64 21.37 21.04
CA PRO A 221 14.21 22.66 21.59
C PRO A 221 14.84 23.87 20.88
N GLU A 222 16.08 23.75 20.41
CA GLU A 222 16.77 24.83 19.69
C GLU A 222 16.13 25.08 18.32
N PHE A 223 15.67 24.03 17.63
CA PHE A 223 14.91 24.17 16.37
C PHE A 223 13.62 24.99 16.56
N LEU A 224 12.95 24.82 17.71
CA LEU A 224 11.77 25.61 18.07
C LEU A 224 12.15 27.06 18.42
N GLN A 225 13.23 27.26 19.19
CA GLN A 225 13.70 28.60 19.56
C GLN A 225 14.11 29.44 18.34
N VAL A 226 14.76 28.81 17.37
CA VAL A 226 15.20 29.47 16.13
C VAL A 226 14.06 29.59 15.10
N GLU A 227 12.88 29.05 15.41
CA GLU A 227 11.72 29.02 14.51
C GLU A 227 12.07 28.44 13.12
N ALA A 228 12.87 27.37 13.10
CA ALA A 228 13.46 26.82 11.88
C ALA A 228 12.41 26.51 10.80
N PHE A 229 11.27 25.95 11.19
CA PHE A 229 10.13 25.70 10.29
C PHE A 229 9.62 27.00 9.65
N SER A 230 9.31 28.02 10.44
CA SER A 230 8.77 29.30 9.96
C SER A 230 9.76 29.97 9.00
N LYS A 231 11.06 29.95 9.33
CA LYS A 231 12.12 30.52 8.49
C LYS A 231 12.25 29.77 7.16
N LEU A 232 12.23 28.43 7.18
CA LEU A 232 12.27 27.59 5.97
C LEU A 232 11.03 27.79 5.10
N ASN A 233 9.83 27.76 5.70
CA ASN A 233 8.57 27.91 4.98
C ASN A 233 8.48 29.29 4.29
N ASN A 234 8.77 30.37 5.02
CA ASN A 234 8.78 31.72 4.47
C ASN A 234 9.82 31.88 3.34
N SER A 235 10.98 31.25 3.48
CA SER A 235 12.05 31.35 2.49
C SER A 235 11.74 30.57 1.22
N ILE A 236 11.16 29.37 1.35
CA ILE A 236 10.65 28.60 0.21
C ILE A 236 9.58 29.41 -0.54
N GLY A 237 8.64 30.04 0.18
CA GLY A 237 7.66 30.96 -0.42
C GLY A 237 8.32 32.08 -1.22
N LYS A 238 9.28 32.81 -0.62
CA LYS A 238 10.03 33.87 -1.30
C LYS A 238 10.83 33.38 -2.52
N VAL A 239 11.43 32.20 -2.46
CA VAL A 239 12.17 31.60 -3.58
C VAL A 239 11.23 31.25 -4.73
N ILE A 240 10.05 30.68 -4.41
CA ILE A 240 9.02 30.35 -5.41
C ILE A 240 8.45 31.63 -6.05
N GLU A 241 8.31 32.72 -5.31
CA GLU A 241 7.87 34.02 -5.82
C GLU A 241 8.94 34.70 -6.69
N ALA A 242 10.21 34.63 -6.29
CA ALA A 242 11.33 35.21 -7.02
C ALA A 242 11.60 34.49 -8.36
N GLN A 243 11.30 33.19 -8.44
CA GLN A 243 11.42 32.40 -9.67
C GLN A 243 10.07 32.30 -10.41
N VAL A 244 9.78 33.30 -11.25
CA VAL A 244 8.53 33.39 -12.02
C VAL A 244 8.25 32.14 -12.88
N ASP A 245 9.30 31.53 -13.44
CA ASP A 245 9.23 30.35 -14.31
C ASP A 245 9.49 29.02 -13.57
N MET A 246 9.41 28.97 -12.23
CA MET A 246 9.69 27.72 -11.50
C MET A 246 8.71 26.60 -11.94
N PRO A 247 9.22 25.43 -12.39
CA PRO A 247 8.39 24.27 -12.70
C PRO A 247 7.60 23.79 -11.46
N ILE A 248 6.39 23.25 -11.65
CA ILE A 248 5.58 22.67 -10.55
C ILE A 248 6.41 21.64 -9.78
N LEU A 249 7.12 20.79 -10.52
CA LEU A 249 8.03 19.80 -9.97
C LEU A 249 9.00 20.39 -8.94
N GLY A 250 9.57 21.57 -9.22
CA GLY A 250 10.50 22.25 -8.30
C GLY A 250 9.83 22.67 -6.99
N ALA A 251 8.66 23.33 -7.09
CA ALA A 251 7.91 23.76 -5.92
C ALA A 251 7.41 22.57 -5.07
N VAL A 252 6.85 21.54 -5.70
CA VAL A 252 6.40 20.32 -5.00
C VAL A 252 7.56 19.59 -4.33
N THR A 253 8.74 19.52 -4.97
CA THR A 253 9.93 18.90 -4.37
C THR A 253 10.38 19.65 -3.10
N LEU A 254 10.33 20.98 -3.13
CA LEU A 254 10.64 21.82 -1.96
C LEU A 254 9.63 21.60 -0.83
N TYR A 255 8.33 21.60 -1.14
CA TYR A 255 7.29 21.32 -0.13
C TYR A 255 7.37 19.88 0.40
N SER A 256 7.73 18.89 -0.43
CA SER A 256 7.96 17.51 -0.02
C SER A 256 9.13 17.39 0.96
N SER A 257 10.22 18.07 0.66
CA SER A 257 11.39 18.13 1.54
C SER A 257 11.08 18.85 2.86
N LEU A 258 10.31 19.95 2.79
CA LEU A 258 9.86 20.69 3.98
C LEU A 258 8.90 19.86 4.84
N LEU A 259 7.99 19.12 4.23
CA LEU A 259 7.06 18.24 4.95
C LEU A 259 7.83 17.12 5.64
N LYS A 260 8.77 16.45 4.96
CA LYS A 260 9.63 15.43 5.57
C LYS A 260 10.42 15.97 6.75
N PHE A 261 11.03 17.15 6.59
CA PHE A 261 11.71 17.86 7.68
C PHE A 261 10.76 18.10 8.86
N THR A 262 9.56 18.64 8.60
CA THR A 262 8.57 18.95 9.63
C THR A 262 8.11 17.70 10.38
N LEU A 263 7.81 16.61 9.66
CA LEU A 263 7.41 15.33 10.24
C LEU A 263 8.51 14.70 11.09
N HIS A 264 9.78 14.99 10.79
CA HIS A 264 10.91 14.47 11.54
C HIS A 264 11.22 15.30 12.79
N VAL A 265 11.28 16.63 12.65
CA VAL A 265 11.66 17.56 13.72
C VAL A 265 10.50 17.90 14.65
N HIS A 266 9.28 17.96 14.13
CA HIS A 266 8.06 18.33 14.87
C HIS A 266 6.92 17.33 14.63
N PRO A 267 7.06 16.06 15.08
CA PRO A 267 6.05 15.03 14.84
C PRO A 267 4.68 15.34 15.46
N ASP A 268 4.62 16.10 16.57
CA ASP A 268 3.37 16.39 17.27
C ASP A 268 2.61 17.60 16.69
N ARG A 269 3.24 18.36 15.78
CA ARG A 269 2.70 19.63 15.24
C ARG A 269 2.03 19.42 13.88
N LEU A 270 0.81 18.89 13.92
CA LEU A 270 -0.03 18.69 12.73
C LEU A 270 -0.36 20.00 12.01
N ASP A 271 -0.39 21.12 12.72
CA ASP A 271 -0.60 22.45 12.18
C ASP A 271 0.49 22.85 11.17
N TYR A 272 1.75 22.52 11.45
CA TYR A 272 2.85 22.77 10.52
C TYR A 272 2.76 21.89 9.27
N ALA A 273 2.43 20.60 9.43
CA ALA A 273 2.22 19.71 8.30
C ALA A 273 1.05 20.18 7.41
N ASP A 274 -0.08 20.59 8.01
CA ASP A 274 -1.24 21.09 7.28
C ASP A 274 -0.96 22.44 6.60
N GLN A 275 -0.13 23.29 7.19
CA GLN A 275 0.32 24.53 6.57
C GLN A 275 1.14 24.27 5.30
N VAL A 276 2.07 23.31 5.31
CA VAL A 276 2.86 22.94 4.12
C VAL A 276 1.96 22.43 3.00
N LEU A 277 1.00 21.56 3.33
CA LEU A 277 0.00 21.08 2.37
C LEU A 277 -0.85 22.24 1.84
N GLY A 278 -1.25 23.18 2.69
CA GLY A 278 -2.01 24.38 2.30
C GLY A 278 -1.24 25.29 1.32
N GLU A 279 0.06 25.52 1.55
CA GLU A 279 0.90 26.27 0.61
C GLU A 279 1.10 25.52 -0.71
N CYS A 280 1.16 24.18 -0.67
CA CYS A 280 1.17 23.34 -1.86
C CYS A 280 -0.13 23.53 -2.66
N VAL A 281 -1.30 23.44 -2.01
CA VAL A 281 -2.63 23.68 -2.62
C VAL A 281 -2.70 25.05 -3.28
N LYS A 282 -2.25 26.12 -2.60
CA LYS A 282 -2.21 27.47 -3.20
C LYS A 282 -1.41 27.48 -4.50
N LYS A 283 -0.26 26.81 -4.54
CA LYS A 283 0.57 26.75 -5.76
C LYS A 283 -0.10 25.90 -6.85
N LEU A 284 -0.71 24.77 -6.50
CA LEU A 284 -1.41 23.90 -7.47
C LEU A 284 -2.66 24.58 -8.06
N SER A 285 -3.41 25.31 -7.24
CA SER A 285 -4.60 26.06 -7.67
C SER A 285 -4.33 27.06 -8.80
N SER A 286 -3.09 27.58 -8.89
CA SER A 286 -2.71 28.54 -9.93
C SER A 286 -2.53 27.95 -11.33
N LYS A 287 -2.38 26.62 -11.47
CA LYS A 287 -2.08 25.96 -12.75
C LYS A 287 -3.14 24.94 -13.22
N GLY A 288 -4.00 24.43 -12.33
CA GLY A 288 -5.01 23.42 -12.66
C GLY A 288 -4.51 21.98 -12.51
N LYS A 289 -5.16 21.01 -13.19
CA LYS A 289 -4.77 19.59 -13.17
C LYS A 289 -3.36 19.40 -13.74
N ILE A 290 -2.59 18.50 -13.15
CA ILE A 290 -1.15 18.32 -13.42
C ILE A 290 -0.95 17.12 -14.34
N ASP A 291 -0.47 17.36 -15.55
CA ASP A 291 -0.19 16.29 -16.54
C ASP A 291 1.29 15.81 -16.53
N ASP A 292 2.15 16.41 -15.70
CA ASP A 292 3.58 16.02 -15.62
C ASP A 292 3.79 14.81 -14.68
N SER A 293 4.10 13.66 -15.28
CA SER A 293 4.40 12.38 -14.58
C SER A 293 5.48 12.51 -13.49
N LYS A 294 6.46 13.40 -13.64
CA LYS A 294 7.48 13.60 -12.59
C LYS A 294 6.91 14.39 -11.42
N ALA A 295 6.06 15.37 -11.68
CA ALA A 295 5.41 16.16 -10.64
C ALA A 295 4.39 15.32 -9.86
N THR A 296 3.58 14.49 -10.53
CA THR A 296 2.62 13.59 -9.87
C THR A 296 3.32 12.61 -8.93
N LYS A 297 4.44 11.99 -9.36
CA LYS A 297 5.27 11.14 -8.48
C LYS A 297 5.76 11.86 -7.22
N GLN A 298 6.12 13.14 -7.32
CA GLN A 298 6.52 13.92 -6.16
C GLN A 298 5.35 14.29 -5.24
N ILE A 299 4.15 14.47 -5.79
CA ILE A 299 2.94 14.67 -4.96
C ILE A 299 2.56 13.38 -4.23
N VAL A 300 2.65 12.22 -4.89
CA VAL A 300 2.47 10.92 -4.22
C VAL A 300 3.48 10.76 -3.08
N ALA A 301 4.75 11.13 -3.29
CA ALA A 301 5.75 11.10 -2.23
C ALA A 301 5.46 12.11 -1.10
N LEU A 302 4.92 13.29 -1.41
CA LEU A 302 4.48 14.28 -0.43
C LEU A 302 3.34 13.73 0.44
N LEU A 303 2.32 13.12 -0.16
CA LEU A 303 1.16 12.58 0.55
C LEU A 303 1.46 11.26 1.28
N SER A 304 2.43 10.49 0.79
CA SER A 304 2.88 9.25 1.46
C SER A 304 3.67 9.53 2.73
N ALA A 305 4.39 10.65 2.81
CA ALA A 305 5.26 10.94 3.96
C ALA A 305 4.51 11.01 5.32
N PRO A 306 3.34 11.68 5.44
CA PRO A 306 2.51 11.60 6.65
C PRO A 306 2.06 10.17 6.99
N LEU A 307 1.70 9.37 5.98
CA LEU A 307 1.20 8.00 6.19
C LEU A 307 2.31 7.05 6.67
N GLU A 308 3.56 7.28 6.26
CA GLU A 308 4.71 6.51 6.74
C GLU A 308 5.11 6.88 8.17
N LYS A 309 4.92 8.15 8.57
CA LYS A 309 5.34 8.64 9.88
C LYS A 309 4.27 8.42 10.96
N TYR A 310 3.02 8.69 10.66
CA TYR A 310 1.91 8.48 11.59
C TYR A 310 1.45 7.03 11.49
N ASN A 311 1.77 6.21 12.49
CA ASN A 311 1.25 4.83 12.59
C ASN A 311 -0.29 4.78 12.57
N ASP A 312 -0.95 5.90 12.92
CA ASP A 312 -2.40 6.06 12.89
C ASP A 312 -2.83 6.99 11.74
N ILE A 313 -3.45 6.41 10.73
CA ILE A 313 -3.97 7.12 9.55
C ILE A 313 -5.08 8.08 9.91
N VAL A 314 -5.78 7.87 11.03
CA VAL A 314 -6.74 8.85 11.54
C VAL A 314 -6.08 10.20 11.81
N THR A 315 -4.78 10.22 12.12
CA THR A 315 -4.03 11.47 12.29
C THR A 315 -3.76 12.17 10.96
N ALA A 316 -3.47 11.41 9.89
CA ALA A 316 -3.36 11.96 8.54
C ALA A 316 -4.71 12.46 8.02
N LEU A 317 -5.82 11.76 8.31
CA LEU A 317 -7.19 12.17 7.96
C LEU A 317 -7.64 13.47 8.64
N LYS A 318 -7.01 13.88 9.75
CA LYS A 318 -7.28 15.18 10.40
C LYS A 318 -6.70 16.37 9.63
N LEU A 319 -5.78 16.14 8.69
CA LEU A 319 -5.15 17.21 7.90
C LEU A 319 -6.17 17.76 6.89
N SER A 320 -6.62 18.99 7.12
CA SER A 320 -7.70 19.61 6.34
C SER A 320 -7.34 19.84 4.88
N ASN A 321 -6.06 20.05 4.58
CA ASN A 321 -5.57 20.29 3.23
C ASN A 321 -5.15 19.00 2.50
N TYR A 322 -5.12 17.85 3.18
CA TYR A 322 -4.75 16.58 2.55
C TYR A 322 -5.74 16.16 1.44
N PRO A 323 -7.07 16.14 1.66
CA PRO A 323 -8.03 15.84 0.59
C PRO A 323 -7.95 16.84 -0.57
N ARG A 324 -7.69 18.12 -0.25
CA ARG A 324 -7.58 19.20 -1.25
C ARG A 324 -6.41 19.01 -2.21
N VAL A 325 -5.31 18.42 -1.76
CA VAL A 325 -4.19 18.10 -2.67
C VAL A 325 -4.58 16.99 -3.66
N MET A 326 -5.36 16.00 -3.20
CA MET A 326 -5.82 14.89 -4.05
C MET A 326 -6.78 15.35 -5.15
N GLU A 327 -7.56 16.41 -4.94
CA GLU A 327 -8.46 16.99 -5.95
C GLU A 327 -7.73 17.48 -7.22
N TYR A 328 -6.43 17.78 -7.14
CA TYR A 328 -5.62 18.23 -8.27
C TYR A 328 -4.91 17.10 -9.02
N LEU A 329 -5.00 15.86 -8.52
CA LEU A 329 -4.44 14.68 -9.16
C LEU A 329 -5.36 14.19 -10.29
N ASP A 330 -4.76 13.58 -11.31
CA ASP A 330 -5.47 12.82 -12.33
C ASP A 330 -6.06 11.52 -11.75
N SER A 331 -6.93 10.86 -12.52
CA SER A 331 -7.64 9.66 -12.06
C SER A 331 -6.69 8.50 -11.76
N GLU A 332 -5.67 8.28 -12.58
CA GLU A 332 -4.68 7.21 -12.41
C GLU A 332 -3.85 7.44 -11.14
N THR A 333 -3.30 8.65 -10.95
CA THR A 333 -2.54 8.97 -9.73
C THR A 333 -3.40 8.92 -8.47
N ASN A 334 -4.69 9.29 -8.55
CA ASN A 334 -5.61 9.15 -7.42
C ASN A 334 -5.81 7.68 -7.01
N LYS A 335 -5.94 6.76 -7.97
CA LYS A 335 -6.00 5.31 -7.69
C LYS A 335 -4.72 4.82 -7.02
N VAL A 336 -3.55 5.20 -7.54
CA VAL A 336 -2.25 4.85 -6.93
C VAL A 336 -2.18 5.33 -5.49
N MET A 337 -2.57 6.58 -5.23
CA MET A 337 -2.55 7.13 -3.87
C MET A 337 -3.56 6.43 -2.95
N ALA A 338 -4.76 6.12 -3.44
CA ALA A 338 -5.76 5.36 -2.69
C ALA A 338 -5.25 3.96 -2.30
N THR A 339 -4.56 3.26 -3.21
CA THR A 339 -3.91 1.98 -2.92
C THR A 339 -2.83 2.12 -1.85
N VAL A 340 -2.01 3.18 -1.89
CA VAL A 340 -1.01 3.46 -0.85
C VAL A 340 -1.65 3.71 0.51
N ILE A 341 -2.78 4.43 0.56
CA ILE A 341 -3.55 4.64 1.80
C ILE A 341 -4.01 3.29 2.37
N ILE A 342 -4.62 2.44 1.54
CA ILE A 342 -5.09 1.10 1.96
C ILE A 342 -3.92 0.25 2.48
N GLN A 343 -2.81 0.19 1.73
CA GLN A 343 -1.63 -0.58 2.13
C GLN A 343 -1.06 -0.10 3.47
N SER A 344 -1.07 1.21 3.73
CA SER A 344 -0.64 1.76 5.02
C SER A 344 -1.57 1.33 6.17
N ILE A 345 -2.89 1.33 5.96
CA ILE A 345 -3.89 0.84 6.95
C ILE A 345 -3.60 -0.63 7.27
N MET A 346 -3.40 -1.45 6.24
CA MET A 346 -3.14 -2.88 6.37
C MET A 346 -1.81 -3.16 7.08
N LYS A 347 -0.74 -2.44 6.72
CA LYS A 347 0.59 -2.62 7.31
C LYS A 347 0.62 -2.31 8.81
N ASN A 348 -0.13 -1.29 9.24
CA ASN A 348 -0.14 -0.83 10.63
C ASN A 348 -1.25 -1.50 11.46
N ASN A 349 -2.09 -2.36 10.87
CA ASN A 349 -3.29 -2.93 11.49
C ASN A 349 -4.19 -1.87 12.16
N THR A 350 -4.34 -0.71 11.53
CA THR A 350 -5.11 0.41 12.09
C THR A 350 -6.60 0.14 11.94
N HIS A 351 -7.31 0.00 13.07
CA HIS A 351 -8.77 -0.13 13.05
C HIS A 351 -9.47 1.23 12.98
N ILE A 352 -10.39 1.37 12.04
CA ILE A 352 -11.22 2.57 11.89
C ILE A 352 -12.58 2.29 12.53
N SER A 353 -12.88 3.03 13.59
CA SER A 353 -13.99 2.76 14.49
C SER A 353 -15.12 3.79 14.46
N SER A 354 -15.16 4.73 13.53
CA SER A 354 -16.24 5.74 13.49
C SER A 354 -16.77 5.94 12.08
N ALA A 355 -18.10 6.05 11.94
CA ALA A 355 -18.75 6.24 10.65
C ALA A 355 -18.26 7.52 9.94
N GLU A 356 -18.00 8.61 10.67
CA GLU A 356 -17.48 9.86 10.09
C GLU A 356 -16.08 9.68 9.48
N LYS A 357 -15.23 8.89 10.14
CA LYS A 357 -13.88 8.60 9.64
C LYS A 357 -13.93 7.68 8.43
N VAL A 358 -14.87 6.74 8.41
CA VAL A 358 -15.12 5.86 7.26
C VAL A 358 -15.61 6.69 6.07
N GLU A 359 -16.54 7.62 6.27
CA GLU A 359 -17.00 8.55 5.23
C GLU A 359 -15.83 9.33 4.62
N ALA A 360 -14.99 9.94 5.47
CA ALA A 360 -13.82 10.68 5.01
C ALA A 360 -12.82 9.79 4.25
N LEU A 361 -12.58 8.56 4.70
CA LEU A 361 -11.70 7.63 4.02
C LEU A 361 -12.27 7.21 2.66
N PHE A 362 -13.57 6.88 2.59
CA PHE A 362 -14.22 6.44 1.37
C PHE A 362 -14.27 7.54 0.30
N GLU A 363 -14.38 8.81 0.70
CA GLU A 363 -14.21 9.94 -0.23
C GLU A 363 -12.77 10.06 -0.75
N LEU A 364 -11.74 9.73 0.05
CA LEU A 364 -10.33 9.73 -0.42
C LEU A 364 -10.04 8.59 -1.39
N ILE A 365 -10.64 7.42 -1.20
CA ILE A 365 -10.45 6.25 -2.07
C ILE A 365 -11.51 6.15 -3.18
N LYS A 366 -12.30 7.20 -3.39
CA LYS A 366 -13.41 7.23 -4.34
C LYS A 366 -13.01 6.83 -5.75
N GLY A 367 -11.77 7.08 -6.16
CA GLY A 367 -11.24 6.64 -7.47
C GLY A 367 -11.12 5.13 -7.65
N LEU A 368 -11.05 4.35 -6.56
CA LEU A 368 -11.09 2.88 -6.59
C LEU A 368 -12.53 2.34 -6.56
N ILE A 369 -13.46 3.11 -6.00
CA ILE A 369 -14.86 2.72 -5.80
C ILE A 369 -15.70 3.10 -7.02
N ASN A 370 -15.57 4.33 -7.53
CA ASN A 370 -16.37 4.86 -8.64
C ASN A 370 -15.50 5.16 -9.85
N ASP A 371 -16.06 4.97 -11.05
CA ASP A 371 -15.44 5.47 -12.28
C ASP A 371 -15.55 7.00 -12.31
N LEU A 372 -14.47 7.68 -11.94
CA LEU A 372 -14.45 9.14 -11.75
C LEU A 372 -14.59 9.95 -13.05
N ASP A 373 -14.46 9.32 -14.20
CA ASP A 373 -14.69 9.94 -15.50
C ASP A 373 -15.30 8.87 -16.41
N GLY A 374 -16.36 9.19 -17.16
CA GLY A 374 -16.97 8.33 -18.19
C GLY A 374 -16.06 8.05 -19.40
N SER A 375 -14.76 7.93 -19.17
CA SER A 375 -13.74 7.49 -20.10
C SER A 375 -14.07 6.05 -20.54
N PRO A 376 -14.22 5.81 -21.85
CA PRO A 376 -14.53 4.50 -22.36
C PRO A 376 -13.32 3.61 -22.18
N TYR A 377 -13.43 2.61 -21.30
CA TYR A 377 -12.64 1.37 -21.30
C TYR A 377 -11.25 1.53 -21.94
N GLU A 378 -10.36 2.30 -21.32
CA GLU A 378 -8.95 1.96 -21.47
C GLU A 378 -8.83 0.52 -20.95
N GLU A 379 -8.12 -0.33 -21.69
CA GLU A 379 -7.83 -1.71 -21.30
C GLU A 379 -7.05 -1.68 -19.98
N VAL A 380 -7.76 -1.49 -18.86
CA VAL A 380 -7.22 -1.69 -17.53
C VAL A 380 -6.87 -3.17 -17.49
N ASP A 381 -5.62 -3.47 -17.15
CA ASP A 381 -5.19 -4.84 -16.93
C ASP A 381 -6.17 -5.49 -15.95
N GLU A 382 -6.77 -6.62 -16.35
CA GLU A 382 -7.76 -7.30 -15.52
C GLU A 382 -7.13 -7.71 -14.18
N ASP A 383 -5.84 -8.04 -14.18
CA ASP A 383 -5.12 -8.40 -12.97
C ASP A 383 -4.95 -7.19 -12.03
N ASP A 384 -4.56 -6.02 -12.55
CA ASP A 384 -4.45 -4.78 -11.76
C ASP A 384 -5.81 -4.37 -11.18
N PHE A 385 -6.88 -4.46 -11.96
CA PHE A 385 -8.23 -4.18 -11.47
C PHE A 385 -8.65 -5.14 -10.35
N ILE A 386 -8.33 -6.43 -10.48
CA ILE A 386 -8.61 -7.42 -9.44
C ILE A 386 -7.82 -7.11 -8.16
N GLU A 387 -6.55 -6.74 -8.27
CA GLU A 387 -5.73 -6.35 -7.12
C GLU A 387 -6.26 -5.09 -6.41
N GLU A 388 -6.68 -4.07 -7.17
CA GLU A 388 -7.34 -2.87 -6.66
C GLU A 388 -8.59 -3.24 -5.85
N GLN A 389 -9.49 -4.05 -6.42
CA GLN A 389 -10.75 -4.42 -5.76
C GLN A 389 -10.54 -5.33 -4.55
N ASN A 390 -9.56 -6.24 -4.61
CA ASN A 390 -9.16 -7.06 -3.46
C ASN A 390 -8.61 -6.20 -2.31
N SER A 391 -7.89 -5.12 -2.63
CA SER A 391 -7.40 -4.17 -1.62
C SER A 391 -8.55 -3.47 -0.92
N VAL A 392 -9.58 -3.03 -1.65
CA VAL A 392 -10.81 -2.45 -1.08
C VAL A 392 -11.56 -3.49 -0.22
N ALA A 393 -11.67 -4.74 -0.68
CA ALA A 393 -12.29 -5.81 0.10
C ALA A 393 -11.55 -6.07 1.42
N CYS A 394 -10.21 -6.02 1.41
CA CYS A 394 -9.38 -6.13 2.61
C CYS A 394 -9.58 -4.94 3.56
N LEU A 395 -9.70 -3.72 3.03
CA LEU A 395 -9.98 -2.53 3.83
C LEU A 395 -11.29 -2.67 4.62
N ILE A 396 -12.35 -3.20 4.01
CA ILE A 396 -13.64 -3.41 4.67
C ILE A 396 -13.48 -4.28 5.94
N GLN A 397 -12.55 -5.24 5.91
CA GLN A 397 -12.28 -6.11 7.05
C GLN A 397 -11.50 -5.42 8.20
N MET A 398 -10.87 -4.27 7.93
CA MET A 398 -10.19 -3.46 8.94
C MET A 398 -11.13 -2.51 9.70
N LEU A 399 -12.34 -2.30 9.18
CA LEU A 399 -13.38 -1.52 9.82
C LEU A 399 -13.99 -2.33 10.97
N HIS A 400 -13.81 -1.86 12.20
CA HIS A 400 -14.31 -2.54 13.40
C HIS A 400 -14.63 -1.53 14.50
N ASN A 401 -15.77 -1.73 15.16
CA ASN A 401 -16.13 -1.05 16.40
C ASN A 401 -16.79 -2.07 17.34
N ASP A 402 -16.43 -2.01 18.62
CA ASP A 402 -16.99 -2.87 19.67
C ASP A 402 -18.46 -2.52 19.98
N VAL A 403 -18.90 -1.30 19.67
CA VAL A 403 -20.29 -0.85 19.82
C VAL A 403 -21.11 -1.30 18.60
N PRO A 404 -22.10 -2.20 18.76
CA PRO A 404 -22.86 -2.73 17.64
C PRO A 404 -23.61 -1.66 16.83
N GLU A 405 -24.09 -0.61 17.49
CA GLU A 405 -24.78 0.50 16.83
C GLU A 405 -23.89 1.26 15.86
N GLU A 406 -22.68 1.57 16.30
CA GLU A 406 -21.73 2.31 15.48
C GLU A 406 -21.18 1.42 14.37
N MET A 407 -20.98 0.12 14.63
CA MET A 407 -20.62 -0.85 13.60
C MET A 407 -21.70 -0.96 12.51
N PHE A 408 -22.98 -0.96 12.88
CA PHE A 408 -24.08 -0.97 11.91
C PHE A 408 -24.12 0.31 11.06
N LYS A 409 -23.85 1.49 11.67
CA LYS A 409 -23.71 2.74 10.91
C LYS A 409 -22.54 2.67 9.93
N ILE A 410 -21.38 2.16 10.36
CA ILE A 410 -20.22 1.95 9.49
C ILE A 410 -20.58 1.08 8.29
N ILE A 411 -21.22 -0.09 8.52
CA ILE A 411 -21.66 -0.99 7.45
C ILE A 411 -22.62 -0.27 6.49
N SER A 412 -23.57 0.50 7.03
CA SER A 412 -24.54 1.24 6.23
C SER A 412 -23.87 2.31 5.37
N THR A 413 -22.90 3.05 5.93
CA THR A 413 -22.09 4.04 5.21
C THR A 413 -21.29 3.39 4.09
N VAL A 414 -20.59 2.30 4.38
CA VAL A 414 -19.81 1.54 3.38
C VAL A 414 -20.70 1.05 2.24
N TRP A 415 -21.92 0.58 2.56
CA TRP A 415 -22.90 0.18 1.56
C TRP A 415 -23.29 1.32 0.61
N GLN A 416 -23.56 2.53 1.14
CA GLN A 416 -23.93 3.69 0.32
C GLN A 416 -22.83 4.06 -0.69
N HIS A 417 -21.57 3.90 -0.33
CA HIS A 417 -20.46 4.15 -1.25
C HIS A 417 -20.31 3.05 -2.30
N ILE A 418 -20.29 1.78 -1.88
CA ILE A 418 -20.03 0.64 -2.77
C ILE A 418 -21.12 0.49 -3.84
N VAL A 419 -22.39 0.73 -3.51
CA VAL A 419 -23.49 0.58 -4.49
C VAL A 419 -23.35 1.55 -5.68
N THR A 420 -22.68 2.69 -5.49
CA THR A 420 -22.43 3.66 -6.56
C THR A 420 -21.29 3.27 -7.51
N GLY A 421 -20.48 2.27 -7.13
CA GLY A 421 -19.24 1.88 -7.83
C GLY A 421 -19.40 1.08 -9.11
N GLY A 422 -20.64 0.70 -9.44
CA GLY A 422 -20.97 -0.01 -10.67
C GLY A 422 -20.80 -1.52 -10.60
N VAL A 423 -21.34 -2.20 -11.61
CA VAL A 423 -21.58 -3.65 -11.60
C VAL A 423 -20.29 -4.48 -11.51
N LYS A 424 -19.17 -4.06 -12.10
CA LYS A 424 -17.94 -4.87 -12.13
C LYS A 424 -17.25 -5.01 -10.76
N ARG A 425 -17.45 -4.05 -9.85
CA ARG A 425 -16.76 -3.99 -8.54
C ARG A 425 -17.50 -4.72 -7.42
N LEU A 426 -18.82 -4.80 -7.53
CA LEU A 426 -19.69 -5.42 -6.54
C LEU A 426 -19.30 -6.87 -6.20
N PRO A 427 -18.94 -7.76 -7.17
CA PRO A 427 -18.57 -9.14 -6.85
C PRO A 427 -17.39 -9.29 -5.89
N PHE A 428 -16.50 -8.29 -5.79
CA PHE A 428 -15.32 -8.33 -4.93
C PHE A 428 -15.59 -7.73 -3.54
N THR A 429 -16.30 -6.61 -3.49
CA THR A 429 -16.50 -5.82 -2.27
C THR A 429 -17.72 -6.26 -1.45
N VAL A 430 -18.79 -6.73 -2.11
CA VAL A 430 -20.03 -7.20 -1.45
C VAL A 430 -19.79 -8.38 -0.52
N PRO A 431 -19.06 -9.46 -0.90
CA PRO A 431 -18.80 -10.57 0.01
C PRO A 431 -18.12 -10.13 1.31
N ALA A 432 -17.13 -9.23 1.23
CA ALA A 432 -16.44 -8.71 2.40
C ALA A 432 -17.40 -7.97 3.35
N LEU A 433 -18.30 -7.14 2.79
CA LEU A 433 -19.31 -6.42 3.56
C LEU A 433 -20.34 -7.36 4.21
N VAL A 434 -20.78 -8.40 3.47
CA VAL A 434 -21.70 -9.41 3.99
C VAL A 434 -21.07 -10.16 5.16
N PHE A 435 -19.84 -10.64 5.02
CA PHE A 435 -19.16 -11.34 6.11
C PHE A 435 -18.88 -10.44 7.32
N SER A 436 -18.58 -9.15 7.11
CA SER A 436 -18.47 -8.17 8.19
C SER A 436 -19.80 -8.00 8.95
N SER A 437 -20.91 -7.93 8.21
CA SER A 437 -22.26 -7.85 8.77
C SER A 437 -22.66 -9.13 9.52
N LEU A 438 -22.30 -10.31 9.00
CA LEU A 438 -22.54 -11.58 9.68
C LEU A 438 -21.73 -11.73 10.97
N LYS A 439 -20.52 -11.17 11.04
CA LYS A 439 -19.75 -11.09 12.29
C LYS A 439 -20.48 -10.25 13.34
N LEU A 440 -21.07 -9.12 12.94
CA LEU A 440 -21.90 -8.30 13.82
C LEU A 440 -23.13 -9.06 14.33
N VAL A 441 -23.81 -9.83 13.48
CA VAL A 441 -24.95 -10.68 13.90
C VAL A 441 -24.52 -11.68 14.97
N ARG A 442 -23.38 -12.36 14.78
CA ARG A 442 -22.86 -13.32 15.76
C ARG A 442 -22.44 -12.67 17.08
N GLN A 443 -21.95 -11.43 17.04
CA GLN A 443 -21.65 -10.66 18.26
C GLN A 443 -22.92 -10.27 19.03
N LEU A 444 -24.01 -9.94 18.34
CA LEU A 444 -25.28 -9.63 19.00
C LEU A 444 -25.87 -10.88 19.69
N GLN A 445 -25.77 -12.05 19.04
CA GLN A 445 -26.22 -13.33 19.61
C GLN A 445 -25.48 -13.70 20.90
N SER A 446 -24.16 -13.48 20.97
CA SER A 446 -23.39 -13.76 22.18
C SER A 446 -23.65 -12.77 23.32
N GLN A 447 -24.18 -11.59 23.02
CA GLN A 447 -24.55 -10.58 24.02
C GLN A 447 -25.98 -10.76 24.56
N GLU A 448 -26.90 -11.37 23.81
CA GLU A 448 -28.26 -11.68 24.26
C GLU A 448 -28.30 -12.70 25.43
N GLU A 449 -27.23 -13.46 25.68
CA GLU A 449 -27.09 -14.29 26.88
C GLU A 449 -26.89 -13.48 28.18
N ASN A 450 -26.69 -12.16 28.10
CA ASN A 450 -26.44 -11.29 29.24
C ASN A 450 -27.77 -10.63 29.73
N PRO A 451 -28.32 -11.01 30.91
CA PRO A 451 -29.68 -10.62 31.34
C PRO A 451 -29.90 -9.13 31.67
N PHE A 452 -28.91 -8.27 31.44
CA PHE A 452 -28.89 -6.85 31.81
C PHE A 452 -28.75 -5.90 30.62
N ALA A 453 -28.83 -6.38 29.37
CA ALA A 453 -28.75 -5.50 28.19
C ALA A 453 -30.08 -4.73 27.99
N ASP A 454 -29.99 -3.39 27.94
CA ASP A 454 -31.11 -2.48 27.71
C ASP A 454 -31.80 -2.73 26.34
N ASP A 455 -33.12 -2.48 26.28
CA ASP A 455 -34.04 -2.54 25.11
C ASP A 455 -33.63 -1.65 23.89
N THR A 456 -32.43 -1.08 23.89
CA THR A 456 -31.88 -0.19 22.84
C THR A 456 -31.03 -0.93 21.79
N SER A 457 -30.75 -2.22 21.96
CA SER A 457 -29.94 -3.01 21.04
C SER A 457 -30.53 -3.11 19.62
N ILE A 458 -29.69 -2.95 18.60
CA ILE A 458 -30.06 -3.18 17.19
C ILE A 458 -30.64 -4.57 17.03
N ASN A 459 -31.86 -4.66 16.47
CA ASN A 459 -32.48 -5.92 16.16
C ASN A 459 -31.75 -6.60 14.98
N PRO A 460 -31.30 -7.87 15.11
CA PRO A 460 -30.70 -8.64 14.02
C PRO A 460 -31.52 -8.62 12.71
N LYS A 461 -32.84 -8.52 12.79
CA LYS A 461 -33.74 -8.37 11.62
C LYS A 461 -33.39 -7.17 10.73
N LYS A 462 -32.98 -6.04 11.30
CA LYS A 462 -32.58 -4.86 10.51
C LYS A 462 -31.29 -5.12 9.74
N ILE A 463 -30.36 -5.86 10.34
CA ILE A 463 -29.10 -6.26 9.68
C ILE A 463 -29.41 -7.21 8.53
N PHE A 464 -30.30 -8.19 8.74
CA PHE A 464 -30.72 -9.10 7.67
C PHE A 464 -31.49 -8.39 6.54
N GLN A 465 -32.29 -7.37 6.85
CA GLN A 465 -32.94 -6.53 5.82
C GLN A 465 -31.90 -5.80 4.96
N LEU A 466 -30.86 -5.23 5.58
CA LEU A 466 -29.76 -4.60 4.86
C LEU A 466 -28.98 -5.62 4.02
N LEU A 467 -28.69 -6.81 4.57
CA LEU A 467 -28.04 -7.91 3.85
C LEU A 467 -28.84 -8.35 2.62
N ASN A 468 -30.17 -8.40 2.72
CA ASN A 468 -31.02 -8.72 1.58
C ASN A 468 -30.87 -7.67 0.47
N GLN A 469 -30.91 -6.39 0.81
CA GLN A 469 -30.70 -5.29 -0.15
C GLN A 469 -29.30 -5.35 -0.81
N ILE A 470 -28.27 -5.66 -0.02
CA ILE A 470 -26.89 -5.80 -0.49
C ILE A 470 -26.77 -6.94 -1.53
N ILE A 471 -27.36 -8.11 -1.23
CA ILE A 471 -27.27 -9.28 -2.11
C ILE A 471 -28.20 -9.12 -3.34
N GLU A 472 -29.35 -8.47 -3.18
CA GLU A 472 -30.25 -8.15 -4.30
C GLU A 472 -29.53 -7.30 -5.36
N ALA A 473 -28.75 -6.30 -4.95
CA ALA A 473 -27.93 -5.53 -5.88
C ALA A 473 -26.92 -6.40 -6.66
N LEU A 474 -26.34 -7.43 -6.02
CA LEU A 474 -25.43 -8.38 -6.68
C LEU A 474 -26.16 -9.31 -7.68
N SER A 475 -27.45 -9.61 -7.45
CA SER A 475 -28.23 -10.43 -8.38
C SER A 475 -28.39 -9.79 -9.76
N THR A 476 -28.37 -8.45 -9.82
CA THR A 476 -28.47 -7.68 -11.07
C THR A 476 -27.19 -7.69 -11.93
N VAL A 477 -26.10 -8.30 -11.44
CA VAL A 477 -24.72 -8.08 -11.92
C VAL A 477 -24.14 -9.29 -12.69
N SER A 478 -24.94 -10.26 -13.12
CA SER A 478 -24.46 -11.47 -13.81
C SER A 478 -23.49 -12.33 -12.98
N ALA A 479 -23.58 -12.27 -11.64
CA ALA A 479 -22.86 -13.15 -10.71
C ALA A 479 -23.80 -14.02 -9.85
N PRO A 480 -24.73 -14.78 -10.46
CA PRO A 480 -25.82 -15.46 -9.73
C PRO A 480 -25.30 -16.56 -8.78
N GLU A 481 -24.19 -17.22 -9.12
CA GLU A 481 -23.59 -18.23 -8.25
C GLU A 481 -23.08 -17.65 -6.92
N LEU A 482 -22.48 -16.45 -6.96
CA LEU A 482 -21.96 -15.79 -5.78
C LEU A 482 -23.11 -15.31 -4.89
N ALA A 483 -24.13 -14.67 -5.49
CA ALA A 483 -25.32 -14.23 -4.77
C ALA A 483 -26.03 -15.42 -4.09
N LEU A 484 -26.17 -16.56 -4.76
CA LEU A 484 -26.74 -17.78 -4.18
C LEU A 484 -25.94 -18.25 -2.96
N ARG A 485 -24.61 -18.30 -3.05
CA ARG A 485 -23.76 -18.68 -1.91
C ARG A 485 -23.93 -17.72 -0.73
N LEU A 486 -24.01 -16.42 -0.98
CA LEU A 486 -24.22 -15.40 0.06
C LEU A 486 -25.61 -15.52 0.71
N TYR A 487 -26.66 -15.77 -0.07
CA TYR A 487 -28.01 -16.02 0.47
C TYR A 487 -28.03 -17.26 1.37
N LEU A 488 -27.37 -18.35 0.95
CA LEU A 488 -27.29 -19.56 1.78
C LEU A 488 -26.51 -19.33 3.08
N GLN A 489 -25.44 -18.54 3.05
CA GLN A 489 -24.69 -18.16 4.27
C GLN A 489 -25.51 -17.25 5.19
N CYS A 490 -26.28 -16.31 4.65
CA CYS A 490 -27.19 -15.48 5.44
C CYS A 490 -28.33 -16.32 6.05
N ALA A 491 -28.82 -17.32 5.32
CA ALA A 491 -29.82 -18.24 5.84
C ALA A 491 -29.28 -19.13 6.98
N GLU A 492 -28.03 -19.59 6.88
CA GLU A 492 -27.36 -20.32 7.97
C GLU A 492 -27.21 -19.43 9.22
N ALA A 493 -26.79 -18.17 9.04
CA ALA A 493 -26.72 -17.22 10.17
C ALA A 493 -28.09 -16.86 10.75
N ALA A 494 -29.14 -16.76 9.93
CA ALA A 494 -30.50 -16.54 10.39
C ALA A 494 -31.07 -17.77 11.12
N ASN A 495 -30.65 -18.97 10.73
CA ASN A 495 -30.94 -20.21 11.45
C ASN A 495 -30.29 -20.20 12.85
N ASP A 496 -29.04 -19.78 12.95
CA ASP A 496 -28.37 -19.66 14.26
C ASP A 496 -28.98 -18.55 15.14
N ALA A 497 -29.76 -17.63 14.56
CA ALA A 497 -30.50 -16.58 15.26
C ALA A 497 -31.94 -16.98 15.62
N ASP A 498 -32.37 -18.21 15.34
CA ASP A 498 -33.75 -18.67 15.49
C ASP A 498 -34.80 -17.82 14.73
N LEU A 499 -34.40 -17.17 13.62
CA LEU A 499 -35.26 -16.32 12.81
C LEU A 499 -35.82 -17.07 11.58
N GLU A 500 -36.80 -17.95 11.80
CA GLU A 500 -37.41 -18.79 10.76
C GLU A 500 -37.89 -18.00 9.52
N PRO A 501 -38.65 -16.89 9.64
CA PRO A 501 -39.18 -16.19 8.47
C PRO A 501 -38.09 -15.59 7.59
N VAL A 502 -37.01 -15.10 8.22
CA VAL A 502 -35.86 -14.49 7.53
C VAL A 502 -35.06 -15.57 6.81
N ALA A 503 -34.81 -16.70 7.47
CA ALA A 503 -34.13 -17.84 6.86
C ALA A 503 -34.92 -18.39 5.66
N TYR A 504 -36.25 -18.45 5.76
CA TYR A 504 -37.12 -18.93 4.69
C TYR A 504 -37.13 -17.98 3.48
N GLU A 505 -37.11 -16.67 3.72
CA GLU A 505 -37.01 -15.65 2.67
C GLU A 505 -35.71 -15.79 1.89
N PHE A 506 -34.56 -15.88 2.56
CA PHE A 506 -33.27 -16.07 1.91
C PHE A 506 -33.19 -17.37 1.10
N PHE A 507 -33.77 -18.47 1.60
CA PHE A 507 -33.88 -19.71 0.83
C PHE A 507 -34.74 -19.57 -0.41
N THR A 508 -35.85 -18.84 -0.30
CA THR A 508 -36.75 -18.59 -1.43
C THR A 508 -36.03 -17.78 -2.51
N GLN A 509 -35.28 -16.75 -2.14
CA GLN A 509 -34.45 -15.97 -3.07
C GLN A 509 -33.35 -16.83 -3.72
N ALA A 510 -32.68 -17.70 -2.94
CA ALA A 510 -31.70 -18.64 -3.48
C ALA A 510 -32.31 -19.61 -4.52
N TYR A 511 -33.55 -20.07 -4.30
CA TYR A 511 -34.27 -20.90 -5.28
C TYR A 511 -34.65 -20.13 -6.54
N ILE A 512 -35.10 -18.88 -6.42
CA ILE A 512 -35.42 -18.04 -7.58
C ILE A 512 -34.18 -17.86 -8.45
N LEU A 513 -33.02 -17.50 -7.86
CA LEU A 513 -31.76 -17.40 -8.60
C LEU A 513 -31.35 -18.70 -9.29
N TYR A 514 -31.55 -19.83 -8.62
CA TYR A 514 -31.27 -21.14 -9.20
C TYR A 514 -32.16 -21.43 -10.43
N GLU A 515 -33.44 -21.03 -10.40
CA GLU A 515 -34.39 -21.28 -11.49
C GLU A 515 -34.20 -20.32 -12.67
N GLU A 516 -33.99 -19.03 -12.40
CA GLU A 516 -34.05 -17.98 -13.41
C GLU A 516 -32.68 -17.65 -14.02
N GLU A 517 -31.61 -17.64 -13.22
CA GLU A 517 -30.31 -17.07 -13.62
C GLU A 517 -29.21 -18.14 -13.86
N ILE A 518 -29.22 -19.26 -13.11
CA ILE A 518 -28.17 -20.29 -13.24
C ILE A 518 -28.52 -21.28 -14.36
N SER A 519 -27.96 -21.06 -15.56
CA SER A 519 -28.18 -21.90 -16.73
C SER A 519 -27.09 -22.96 -16.98
N ASP A 520 -25.85 -22.76 -16.51
CA ASP A 520 -24.76 -23.71 -16.72
C ASP A 520 -25.00 -25.02 -15.95
N SER A 521 -24.84 -26.16 -16.64
CA SER A 521 -25.12 -27.47 -16.06
C SER A 521 -24.20 -27.85 -14.90
N LYS A 522 -22.94 -27.40 -14.86
CA LYS A 522 -22.03 -27.70 -13.74
C LYS A 522 -22.32 -26.77 -12.56
N ALA A 523 -22.60 -25.50 -12.85
CA ALA A 523 -23.01 -24.51 -11.85
C ALA A 523 -24.30 -24.94 -11.14
N GLN A 524 -25.33 -25.40 -11.89
CA GLN A 524 -26.57 -25.92 -11.32
C GLN A 524 -26.33 -27.08 -10.37
N VAL A 525 -25.48 -28.04 -10.75
CA VAL A 525 -25.14 -29.18 -9.89
C VAL A 525 -24.48 -28.69 -8.60
N THR A 526 -23.51 -27.77 -8.69
CA THR A 526 -22.81 -27.23 -7.53
C THR A 526 -23.76 -26.46 -6.61
N ALA A 527 -24.57 -25.55 -7.18
CA ALA A 527 -25.56 -24.77 -6.45
C ALA A 527 -26.57 -25.67 -5.72
N LEU A 528 -27.07 -26.71 -6.40
CA LEU A 528 -28.02 -27.63 -5.79
C LEU A 528 -27.41 -28.43 -4.63
N HIS A 529 -26.16 -28.89 -4.76
CA HIS A 529 -25.47 -29.56 -3.66
C HIS A 529 -25.25 -28.63 -2.46
N LEU A 530 -24.96 -27.34 -2.70
CA LEU A 530 -24.86 -26.33 -1.65
C LEU A 530 -26.21 -26.10 -0.97
N ILE A 531 -27.30 -25.96 -1.73
CA ILE A 531 -28.67 -25.84 -1.18
C ILE A 531 -29.00 -27.05 -0.30
N ILE A 532 -28.75 -28.27 -0.78
CA ILE A 532 -28.99 -29.51 -0.01
C ILE A 532 -28.15 -29.53 1.26
N GLY A 533 -26.85 -29.19 1.16
CA GLY A 533 -25.94 -29.15 2.30
C GLY A 533 -26.34 -28.14 3.36
N THR A 534 -26.74 -26.93 2.96
CA THR A 534 -27.21 -25.90 3.89
C THR A 534 -28.54 -26.32 4.52
N LEU A 535 -29.51 -26.79 3.73
CA LEU A 535 -30.82 -27.24 4.26
C LEU A 535 -30.69 -28.41 5.23
N GLN A 536 -29.68 -29.29 5.06
CA GLN A 536 -29.40 -30.36 5.99
C GLN A 536 -28.99 -29.86 7.38
N ARG A 537 -28.27 -28.73 7.46
CA ARG A 537 -27.77 -28.15 8.72
C ARG A 537 -28.80 -27.30 9.46
N MET A 538 -29.86 -26.90 8.77
CA MET A 538 -30.87 -26.01 9.34
C MET A 538 -31.87 -26.75 10.22
N HIS A 539 -32.10 -26.19 11.40
CA HIS A 539 -33.01 -26.69 12.43
C HIS A 539 -34.15 -25.71 12.75
N VAL A 540 -34.05 -24.46 12.30
CA VAL A 540 -35.03 -23.38 12.58
C VAL A 540 -36.39 -23.59 11.90
N PHE A 541 -36.45 -24.39 10.82
CA PHE A 541 -37.66 -24.56 10.03
C PHE A 541 -38.67 -25.50 10.68
N GLY A 542 -39.92 -25.04 10.76
CA GLY A 542 -41.07 -25.90 11.06
C GLY A 542 -41.29 -26.98 9.99
N VAL A 543 -42.07 -28.00 10.34
CA VAL A 543 -42.30 -29.20 9.50
C VAL A 543 -42.82 -28.83 8.11
N GLU A 544 -43.77 -27.90 8.00
CA GLU A 544 -44.38 -27.50 6.71
C GLU A 544 -43.40 -26.76 5.79
N ASN A 545 -42.69 -25.77 6.35
CA ASN A 545 -41.71 -24.98 5.60
C ASN A 545 -40.56 -25.87 5.13
N ARG A 546 -40.04 -26.73 6.03
CA ARG A 546 -38.98 -27.68 5.70
C ARG A 546 -39.41 -28.68 4.63
N ASP A 547 -40.62 -29.23 4.73
CA ASP A 547 -41.16 -30.16 3.72
C ASP A 547 -41.26 -29.50 2.35
N THR A 548 -41.74 -28.26 2.30
CA THR A 548 -41.85 -27.47 1.07
C THR A 548 -40.48 -27.25 0.40
N LEU A 549 -39.47 -26.81 1.15
CA LEU A 549 -38.11 -26.58 0.63
C LEU A 549 -37.47 -27.90 0.18
N THR A 550 -37.63 -28.97 0.96
CA THR A 550 -37.09 -30.30 0.63
C THR A 550 -37.72 -30.89 -0.63
N HIS A 551 -39.04 -30.73 -0.80
CA HIS A 551 -39.75 -31.16 -1.99
C HIS A 551 -39.28 -30.38 -3.23
N LYS A 552 -39.07 -29.06 -3.12
CA LYS A 552 -38.48 -28.25 -4.19
C LYS A 552 -37.07 -28.72 -4.57
N ALA A 553 -36.16 -28.88 -3.60
CA ALA A 553 -34.80 -29.40 -3.83
C ALA A 553 -34.81 -30.76 -4.54
N THR A 554 -35.67 -31.67 -4.06
CA THR A 554 -35.84 -33.00 -4.67
C THR A 554 -36.39 -32.89 -6.09
N GLY A 555 -37.32 -31.97 -6.34
CA GLY A 555 -37.82 -31.63 -7.68
C GLY A 555 -36.72 -31.18 -8.63
N TYR A 556 -35.82 -30.28 -8.19
CA TYR A 556 -34.70 -29.80 -8.99
C TYR A 556 -33.66 -30.89 -9.28
N SER A 557 -33.35 -31.74 -8.29
CA SER A 557 -32.43 -32.87 -8.49
C SER A 557 -32.87 -33.79 -9.63
N ALA A 558 -34.19 -33.90 -9.84
CA ALA A 558 -34.77 -34.68 -10.91
C ALA A 558 -34.81 -33.98 -12.28
N LYS A 559 -34.59 -32.66 -12.34
CA LYS A 559 -34.60 -31.88 -13.59
C LYS A 559 -33.21 -31.70 -14.21
N LEU A 560 -32.15 -32.14 -13.52
CA LEU A 560 -30.78 -32.08 -14.06
C LEU A 560 -30.63 -32.86 -15.37
N LEU A 561 -29.89 -32.29 -16.32
CA LEU A 561 -29.75 -32.81 -17.68
C LEU A 561 -28.91 -34.09 -17.75
N LYS A 562 -27.77 -34.11 -17.05
CA LYS A 562 -26.83 -35.23 -17.07
C LYS A 562 -27.26 -36.31 -16.08
N LYS A 563 -27.41 -37.55 -16.56
CA LYS A 563 -27.85 -38.69 -15.74
C LYS A 563 -26.94 -38.99 -14.53
N PRO A 564 -25.59 -38.94 -14.64
CA PRO A 564 -24.73 -39.11 -13.47
C PRO A 564 -24.97 -38.06 -12.40
N ASP A 565 -25.05 -36.78 -12.79
CA ASP A 565 -25.24 -35.67 -11.86
C ASP A 565 -26.66 -35.69 -11.24
N GLN A 566 -27.66 -36.04 -12.05
CA GLN A 566 -29.03 -36.30 -11.60
C GLN A 566 -29.07 -37.40 -10.53
N CYS A 567 -28.36 -38.51 -10.76
CA CYS A 567 -28.27 -39.62 -9.81
C CYS A 567 -27.66 -39.16 -8.47
N ARG A 568 -26.54 -38.42 -8.54
CA ARG A 568 -25.84 -37.91 -7.36
C ARG A 568 -26.67 -36.93 -6.54
N ALA A 569 -27.32 -35.98 -7.19
CA ALA A 569 -28.20 -35.05 -6.51
C ALA A 569 -29.41 -35.75 -5.87
N VAL A 570 -30.01 -36.74 -6.53
CA VAL A 570 -31.19 -37.45 -6.01
C VAL A 570 -30.85 -38.29 -4.78
N TYR A 571 -29.72 -39.02 -4.77
CA TYR A 571 -29.33 -39.72 -3.54
C TYR A 571 -28.85 -38.73 -2.47
N ALA A 572 -28.31 -37.56 -2.83
CA ALA A 572 -27.95 -36.54 -1.84
C ALA A 572 -29.20 -36.01 -1.11
N CYS A 573 -30.31 -35.80 -1.82
CA CYS A 573 -31.60 -35.43 -1.24
C CYS A 573 -32.13 -36.47 -0.22
N SER A 574 -31.70 -37.74 -0.27
CA SER A 574 -32.11 -38.73 0.73
C SER A 574 -31.66 -38.35 2.15
N HIS A 575 -30.54 -37.62 2.29
CA HIS A 575 -30.05 -37.13 3.58
C HIS A 575 -30.91 -36.00 4.17
N LEU A 576 -31.77 -35.35 3.38
CA LEU A 576 -32.69 -34.32 3.88
C LEU A 576 -33.84 -34.92 4.73
N PHE A 577 -34.19 -36.18 4.44
CA PHE A 577 -35.26 -36.94 5.10
C PHE A 577 -34.76 -37.80 6.26
N TRP A 578 -33.49 -37.67 6.64
CA TRP A 578 -32.88 -38.46 7.70
C TRP A 578 -31.74 -37.69 8.36
N VAL A 579 -32.07 -36.98 9.44
CA VAL A 579 -31.12 -36.21 10.27
C VAL A 579 -30.97 -36.92 11.62
N ASP A 580 -29.74 -37.21 12.03
CA ASP A 580 -29.46 -38.05 13.20
C ASP A 580 -29.98 -37.44 14.51
N ASP A 581 -29.91 -36.12 14.65
CA ASP A 581 -30.18 -35.36 15.88
C ASP A 581 -31.65 -34.94 16.06
N GLN A 582 -32.53 -35.19 15.07
CA GLN A 582 -33.94 -34.82 15.13
C GLN A 582 -34.86 -35.99 14.79
N ASP A 583 -35.45 -36.63 15.81
CA ASP A 583 -36.33 -37.80 15.64
C ASP A 583 -37.58 -37.50 14.80
N ASN A 584 -38.05 -36.25 14.79
CA ASN A 584 -39.18 -35.81 13.97
C ASN A 584 -38.86 -35.76 12.46
N LEU A 585 -37.59 -35.92 12.06
CA LEU A 585 -37.11 -35.82 10.68
C LEU A 585 -36.54 -37.15 10.15
N LYS A 586 -36.92 -38.29 10.72
CA LYS A 586 -36.49 -39.63 10.28
C LYS A 586 -37.59 -40.32 9.47
N ASP A 587 -37.71 -39.97 8.19
CA ASP A 587 -38.66 -40.61 7.26
C ASP A 587 -37.92 -41.65 6.39
N GLY A 588 -37.89 -42.89 6.88
CA GLY A 588 -37.22 -43.99 6.19
C GLY A 588 -37.85 -44.37 4.84
N GLU A 589 -39.14 -44.11 4.65
CA GLU A 589 -39.84 -44.42 3.39
C GLU A 589 -39.42 -43.46 2.28
N ARG A 590 -39.36 -42.15 2.58
CA ARG A 590 -38.88 -41.13 1.63
C ARG A 590 -37.41 -41.32 1.27
N VAL A 591 -36.56 -41.69 2.24
CA VAL A 591 -35.17 -42.09 1.98
C VAL A 591 -35.12 -43.21 0.94
N LEU A 592 -35.91 -44.27 1.14
CA LEU A 592 -35.95 -45.41 0.22
C LEU A 592 -36.49 -45.02 -1.15
N ILE A 593 -37.47 -44.12 -1.23
CA ILE A 593 -37.99 -43.59 -2.50
C ILE A 593 -36.89 -42.86 -3.28
N CYS A 594 -36.12 -41.98 -2.63
CA CYS A 594 -34.98 -41.29 -3.25
C CYS A 594 -33.91 -42.27 -3.74
N LEU A 595 -33.54 -43.25 -2.91
CA LEU A 595 -32.54 -44.26 -3.26
C LEU A 595 -33.00 -45.18 -4.41
N LYS A 596 -34.27 -45.60 -4.43
CA LYS A 596 -34.85 -46.36 -5.55
C LYS A 596 -34.88 -45.53 -6.83
N ARG A 597 -35.17 -44.22 -6.72
CA ARG A 597 -35.14 -43.30 -7.86
C ARG A 597 -33.73 -43.12 -8.40
N ALA A 598 -32.73 -42.92 -7.53
CA ALA A 598 -31.32 -42.87 -7.91
C ALA A 598 -30.88 -44.16 -8.63
N LEU A 599 -31.28 -45.32 -8.12
CA LEU A 599 -31.00 -46.61 -8.75
C LEU A 599 -31.62 -46.74 -10.15
N ARG A 600 -32.86 -46.27 -10.36
CA ARG A 600 -33.48 -46.23 -11.69
C ARG A 600 -32.72 -45.31 -12.66
N ILE A 601 -32.22 -44.18 -12.19
CA ILE A 601 -31.44 -43.23 -12.99
C ILE A 601 -30.08 -43.83 -13.35
N ALA A 602 -29.39 -44.48 -12.40
CA ALA A 602 -28.14 -45.18 -12.64
C ALA A 602 -28.28 -46.31 -13.67
N ASN A 603 -29.37 -47.09 -13.60
CA ASN A 603 -29.68 -48.11 -14.61
C ASN A 603 -29.90 -47.50 -16.00
N ALA A 604 -30.64 -46.39 -16.11
CA ALA A 604 -30.83 -45.70 -17.38
C ALA A 604 -29.51 -45.14 -17.95
N ALA A 605 -28.62 -44.65 -17.08
CA ALA A 605 -27.29 -44.18 -17.46
C ALA A 605 -26.40 -45.33 -17.98
N GLN A 606 -26.43 -46.48 -17.30
CA GLN A 606 -25.70 -47.69 -17.70
C GLN A 606 -26.16 -48.21 -19.06
N GLN A 607 -27.49 -48.29 -19.29
CA GLN A 607 -28.05 -48.73 -20.57
C GLN A 607 -27.63 -47.82 -21.74
N MET A 608 -27.57 -46.51 -21.50
CA MET A 608 -27.15 -45.52 -22.50
C MET A 608 -25.64 -45.57 -22.81
N SER A 609 -24.82 -45.85 -21.79
CA SER A 609 -23.37 -46.07 -21.94
C SER A 609 -23.09 -47.33 -22.76
N ASN A 610 -23.76 -48.45 -22.46
CA ASN A 610 -23.64 -49.71 -23.19
C ASN A 610 -24.01 -49.56 -24.69
N ALA A 611 -24.94 -48.66 -25.01
CA ALA A 611 -25.35 -48.38 -26.39
C ALA A 611 -24.35 -47.50 -27.18
N THR A 612 -23.54 -46.69 -26.51
CA THR A 612 -22.72 -45.62 -27.15
C THR A 612 -21.22 -45.95 -27.27
N ARG A 613 -20.75 -47.11 -26.80
CA ARG A 613 -19.35 -47.63 -26.95
C ARG A 613 -18.20 -46.63 -26.70
N GLY A 614 -18.41 -45.60 -25.87
CA GLY A 614 -17.44 -44.50 -25.74
C GLY A 614 -17.39 -43.78 -24.40
N SER A 615 -18.09 -44.25 -23.36
CA SER A 615 -18.02 -43.66 -22.01
C SER A 615 -17.96 -44.77 -20.98
N THR A 616 -16.99 -44.66 -20.05
CA THR A 616 -16.82 -45.54 -18.90
C THR A 616 -18.15 -45.69 -18.15
N GLY A 617 -18.48 -46.94 -17.80
CA GLY A 617 -19.80 -47.33 -17.31
C GLY A 617 -20.23 -46.63 -16.02
N SER A 618 -21.54 -46.62 -15.79
CA SER A 618 -22.22 -46.13 -14.56
C SER A 618 -22.02 -47.06 -13.35
N VAL A 619 -21.08 -48.01 -13.41
CA VAL A 619 -20.74 -48.92 -12.29
C VAL A 619 -20.36 -48.14 -11.04
N THR A 620 -19.58 -47.07 -11.19
CA THR A 620 -19.20 -46.16 -10.10
C THR A 620 -20.43 -45.58 -9.38
N LEU A 621 -21.51 -45.25 -10.11
CA LEU A 621 -22.75 -44.73 -9.50
C LEU A 621 -23.46 -45.80 -8.67
N PHE A 622 -23.46 -47.06 -9.09
CA PHE A 622 -24.04 -48.14 -8.29
C PHE A 622 -23.26 -48.37 -7.00
N VAL A 623 -21.92 -48.31 -7.05
CA VAL A 623 -21.08 -48.42 -5.84
C VAL A 623 -21.30 -47.21 -4.91
N GLU A 624 -21.42 -45.99 -5.45
CA GLU A 624 -21.79 -44.80 -4.66
C GLU A 624 -23.16 -44.98 -3.98
N ILE A 625 -24.17 -45.47 -4.71
CA ILE A 625 -25.50 -45.76 -4.14
C ILE A 625 -25.39 -46.83 -3.06
N LEU A 626 -24.64 -47.91 -3.28
CA LEU A 626 -24.43 -48.96 -2.28
C LEU A 626 -23.86 -48.37 -0.98
N ASN A 627 -22.88 -47.48 -1.08
CA ASN A 627 -22.33 -46.78 0.09
C ASN A 627 -23.38 -45.93 0.82
N LYS A 628 -24.34 -45.33 0.11
CA LYS A 628 -25.48 -44.65 0.74
C LYS A 628 -26.46 -45.61 1.42
N TYR A 629 -26.75 -46.75 0.81
CA TYR A 629 -27.56 -47.81 1.46
C TYR A 629 -26.88 -48.31 2.74
N LEU A 630 -25.57 -48.55 2.70
CA LEU A 630 -24.79 -48.95 3.87
C LEU A 630 -24.82 -47.87 4.97
N TYR A 631 -24.66 -46.60 4.61
CA TYR A 631 -24.73 -45.50 5.57
C TYR A 631 -26.08 -45.49 6.34
N PHE A 632 -27.21 -45.51 5.63
CA PHE A 632 -28.51 -45.49 6.30
C PHE A 632 -28.84 -46.81 7.02
N PHE A 633 -28.28 -47.93 6.57
CA PHE A 633 -28.35 -49.20 7.28
C PHE A 633 -27.63 -49.13 8.64
N GLU A 634 -26.44 -48.53 8.70
CA GLU A 634 -25.72 -48.27 9.96
C GLU A 634 -26.49 -47.35 10.89
N LYS A 635 -27.11 -46.30 10.33
CA LYS A 635 -27.98 -45.36 11.08
C LYS A 635 -29.31 -45.96 11.53
N GLY A 636 -29.57 -47.23 11.20
CA GLY A 636 -30.72 -47.98 11.73
C GLY A 636 -32.03 -47.71 11.00
N ASN A 637 -32.01 -47.28 9.73
CA ASN A 637 -33.22 -47.13 8.95
C ASN A 637 -33.88 -48.50 8.67
N PRO A 638 -35.08 -48.79 9.19
CA PRO A 638 -35.72 -50.11 9.09
C PRO A 638 -36.16 -50.46 7.66
N GLN A 639 -36.31 -49.46 6.79
CA GLN A 639 -36.74 -49.67 5.40
C GLN A 639 -35.61 -50.19 4.50
N ILE A 640 -34.36 -50.10 4.95
CA ILE A 640 -33.21 -50.62 4.22
C ILE A 640 -32.91 -52.02 4.73
N THR A 641 -33.26 -53.01 3.92
CA THR A 641 -33.10 -54.41 4.25
C THR A 641 -31.77 -54.96 3.75
N VAL A 642 -31.27 -55.98 4.44
CA VAL A 642 -30.11 -56.78 4.03
C VAL A 642 -30.29 -57.32 2.61
N ALA A 643 -31.51 -57.74 2.24
CA ALA A 643 -31.83 -58.23 0.91
C ALA A 643 -31.63 -57.16 -0.19
N ALA A 644 -31.94 -55.89 0.10
CA ALA A 644 -31.71 -54.80 -0.85
C ALA A 644 -30.22 -54.52 -1.06
N ILE A 645 -29.42 -54.58 0.02
CA ILE A 645 -27.96 -54.43 -0.05
C ILE A 645 -27.34 -55.59 -0.84
N GLN A 646 -27.76 -56.82 -0.55
CA GLN A 646 -27.29 -58.02 -1.24
C GLN A 646 -27.61 -57.98 -2.74
N SER A 647 -28.85 -57.62 -3.09
CA SER A 647 -29.26 -57.48 -4.48
C SER A 647 -28.44 -56.43 -5.23
N LEU A 648 -28.02 -55.35 -4.57
CA LEU A 648 -27.21 -54.31 -5.18
C LEU A 648 -25.75 -54.74 -5.36
N ILE A 649 -25.17 -55.51 -4.42
CA ILE A 649 -23.83 -56.12 -4.54
C ILE A 649 -23.81 -57.11 -5.72
N GLU A 650 -24.84 -57.95 -5.84
CA GLU A 650 -24.99 -58.89 -6.95
C GLU A 650 -25.13 -58.18 -8.29
N LEU A 651 -25.90 -57.09 -8.34
CA LEU A 651 -26.04 -56.24 -9.53
C LEU A 651 -24.70 -55.65 -9.96
N ILE A 652 -23.94 -55.06 -9.03
CA ILE A 652 -22.61 -54.47 -9.31
C ILE A 652 -21.65 -55.54 -9.81
N THR A 653 -21.62 -56.70 -9.16
CA THR A 653 -20.73 -57.81 -9.53
C THR A 653 -21.05 -58.31 -10.95
N THR A 654 -22.33 -58.43 -11.28
CA THR A 654 -22.78 -58.88 -12.61
C THR A 654 -22.41 -57.88 -13.71
N GLU A 655 -22.62 -56.58 -13.45
CA GLU A 655 -22.27 -55.53 -14.42
C GLU A 655 -20.76 -55.41 -14.62
N MET A 656 -19.95 -55.56 -13.56
CA MET A 656 -18.48 -55.57 -13.66
C MET A 656 -17.92 -56.77 -14.42
N GLN A 657 -18.62 -57.91 -14.40
CA GLN A 657 -18.25 -59.12 -15.13
C GLN A 657 -18.77 -59.14 -16.57
N SER A 658 -19.54 -58.14 -16.99
CA SER A 658 -20.11 -58.10 -18.33
C SER A 658 -19.07 -57.70 -19.39
N ASP A 659 -18.98 -58.46 -20.49
CA ASP A 659 -18.01 -58.23 -21.59
C ASP A 659 -18.24 -56.90 -22.35
N SER A 660 -19.35 -56.19 -22.07
CA SER A 660 -19.72 -54.92 -22.70
C SER A 660 -19.11 -53.67 -22.05
N THR A 661 -18.55 -53.79 -20.85
CA THR A 661 -17.97 -52.66 -20.10
C THR A 661 -16.46 -52.61 -20.25
N THR A 662 -15.92 -51.47 -20.69
CA THR A 662 -14.47 -51.20 -20.58
C THR A 662 -14.08 -51.19 -19.10
N PRO A 663 -13.03 -51.92 -18.68
CA PRO A 663 -12.64 -51.96 -17.27
C PRO A 663 -12.26 -50.56 -16.80
N ASP A 664 -12.89 -50.10 -15.71
CA ASP A 664 -12.54 -48.88 -14.99
C ASP A 664 -11.80 -49.27 -13.69
N PRO A 665 -10.46 -49.18 -13.67
CA PRO A 665 -9.67 -49.57 -12.50
C PRO A 665 -10.05 -48.79 -11.23
N ALA A 666 -10.59 -47.57 -11.37
CA ALA A 666 -11.01 -46.77 -10.24
C ALA A 666 -12.32 -47.30 -9.61
N ALA A 667 -13.28 -47.71 -10.44
CA ALA A 667 -14.53 -48.31 -9.98
C ALA A 667 -14.30 -49.66 -9.27
N GLU A 668 -13.39 -50.48 -9.82
CA GLU A 668 -12.97 -51.75 -9.23
C GLU A 668 -12.31 -51.57 -7.85
N ALA A 669 -11.39 -50.61 -7.74
CA ALA A 669 -10.74 -50.29 -6.48
C ALA A 669 -11.74 -49.76 -5.43
N LEU A 670 -12.69 -48.90 -5.84
CA LEU A 670 -13.74 -48.36 -4.98
C LEU A 670 -14.67 -49.47 -4.46
N PHE A 671 -15.07 -50.40 -5.33
CA PHE A 671 -15.90 -51.53 -4.95
C PHE A 671 -15.17 -52.49 -4.02
N ALA A 672 -13.92 -52.84 -4.32
CA ALA A 672 -13.09 -53.67 -3.45
C ALA A 672 -12.88 -53.04 -2.06
N SER A 673 -12.68 -51.72 -1.99
CA SER A 673 -12.61 -50.99 -0.73
C SER A 673 -13.94 -51.05 0.04
N THR A 674 -15.06 -50.88 -0.66
CA THR A 674 -16.40 -50.97 -0.06
C THR A 674 -16.66 -52.37 0.51
N LEU A 675 -16.30 -53.45 -0.21
CA LEU A 675 -16.42 -54.82 0.30
C LEU A 675 -15.51 -55.08 1.51
N ARG A 676 -14.28 -54.56 1.50
CA ARG A 676 -13.39 -54.61 2.68
C ARG A 676 -14.00 -53.90 3.88
N TYR A 677 -14.65 -52.76 3.67
CA TYR A 677 -15.36 -52.05 4.74
C TYR A 677 -16.50 -52.89 5.31
N VAL A 678 -17.31 -53.52 4.46
CA VAL A 678 -18.37 -54.45 4.89
C VAL A 678 -17.79 -55.63 5.69
N GLN A 679 -16.68 -56.22 5.25
CA GLN A 679 -15.98 -57.28 5.98
C GLN A 679 -15.40 -56.81 7.31
N PHE A 680 -14.85 -55.60 7.36
CA PHE A 680 -14.35 -54.99 8.59
C PHE A 680 -15.47 -54.77 9.62
N GLN A 681 -16.63 -54.26 9.19
CA GLN A 681 -17.77 -54.06 10.09
C GLN A 681 -18.30 -55.39 10.68
N LYS A 682 -18.21 -56.50 9.93
CA LYS A 682 -18.50 -57.85 10.46
C LYS A 682 -17.51 -58.30 11.54
N GLN A 683 -16.24 -57.98 11.39
CA GLN A 683 -15.18 -58.41 12.30
C GLN A 683 -15.10 -57.56 13.59
N LYS A 684 -15.70 -56.36 13.58
CA LYS A 684 -15.62 -55.37 14.67
C LYS A 684 -16.35 -55.79 15.96
N GLY A 685 -17.26 -56.76 15.90
CA GLY A 685 -18.08 -57.23 17.02
C GLY A 685 -19.16 -56.23 17.48
N GLY A 686 -20.14 -56.70 18.25
CA GLY A 686 -21.26 -55.90 18.79
C GLY A 686 -22.51 -55.84 17.88
N ALA A 687 -23.51 -55.03 18.27
CA ALA A 687 -24.82 -54.95 17.61
C ALA A 687 -24.78 -54.49 16.13
N ILE A 688 -23.68 -53.88 15.70
CA ILE A 688 -23.45 -53.53 14.28
C ILE A 688 -22.94 -54.75 13.52
N ALA A 689 -22.05 -55.56 14.09
CA ALA A 689 -21.56 -56.77 13.45
C ALA A 689 -22.67 -57.80 13.19
N GLU A 690 -23.61 -57.96 14.15
CA GLU A 690 -24.79 -58.83 14.01
C GLU A 690 -25.72 -58.39 12.86
N LYS A 691 -25.85 -57.08 12.62
CA LYS A 691 -26.63 -56.54 11.49
C LYS A 691 -25.97 -56.83 10.13
N TYR A 692 -24.65 -56.89 10.09
CA TYR A 692 -23.88 -57.10 8.86
C TYR A 692 -23.63 -58.58 8.55
N GLU A 693 -23.73 -59.48 9.53
CA GLU A 693 -23.55 -60.93 9.37
C GLU A 693 -24.32 -61.55 8.18
N PRO A 694 -25.60 -61.21 7.91
CA PRO A 694 -26.34 -61.77 6.79
C PRO A 694 -26.03 -61.16 5.41
N VAL A 695 -25.26 -60.06 5.30
CA VAL A 695 -24.84 -59.48 4.01
C VAL A 695 -23.68 -60.30 3.44
N LYS A 696 -23.79 -60.94 2.28
CA LYS A 696 -22.66 -61.68 1.67
C LYS A 696 -21.82 -60.71 0.83
N ALA A 697 -20.58 -60.45 1.26
CA ALA A 697 -19.61 -59.56 0.63
C ALA A 697 -18.56 -60.36 -0.15
#